data_AF-A0A5C5ZM87-F1
#
_entry.id   AF-A0A5C5ZM87-F1
#
_cell.length_a   1.000
_cell.length_b   1.000
_cell.length_c   1.000
_cell.angle_alpha   90.00
_cell.angle_beta   90.00
_cell.angle_gamma   90.00
#
_symmetry.space_group_name_H-M   'P 1'
#
loop_
_entity.id
_entity.type
_entity.pdbx_description
1 polymer ?
#
loop_
_entity_poly.entity_id
_entity_poly.type
_entity_poly.pdbx_seq_one_letter_code
_entity_poly.pdbx_strand_id
1 'polypeptide(L)'
;MNLKNVRNIGISAHIDSGKTTLSERILFYAGRIHKIEDVRGGGDGAVMDNMELEKERGITIASAATYLKWNEFDINLIDTPGHVDFTVEVERSLRVLDGAILVLCSVGGVQSQSMTVDRQMKRYNVPRLAFINKMDRTGADPFSVVKQVREKLGADAVLFQLPIGKEDTFNGVVDLVEMKAYYNDGENGEKVRVEEIPADLQAQAEEYRHDMLEAISMYNDALMEKMLGEEEISAEEIHKIVRDAVINQSFTPVFMGSAYKNKSVQPLLDAVARYLPAPTEVENKGANVETGEPIILSSDVKDPLVAMGFKITDDEYGQLTYTRIYQGKIEKGGTYFNQRSGRKERFSRIVKMHSDKREEVSVGEAGDIVAVMGIDCASGDTYCDEPNFCTLENIFVADPVIKMSIEPQSRDNADKLSKALQRFRKEDPTFHVSTDEETNETIIAGMGELHLEVYVERIRREYGVDVQVGAPKVSYRESGQQAFEFDHKRKKQSGGSGQYGHIVGVMRPMTDEDREEAEDAEFFFIDKVTGGRIPKEFIPAVRKGFEEMMSKGPVAGYPVVGLTVELHDGSYHDVDSSDMAFKLTARECFREHFNRMKPVLLEPIMKMEVECPEDFQGSVVGQVSSKRGMIVETETNSGVTVIIAEVPLAETFGYSNDLRSQTQGQGTFSMEFAKYSPVPSNIQSEIVEERKKELQPA
;
A
#
# COMPACT_ATOMS: atom_id res chain seq x y z
N MET A 1 16.68 26.77 3.05
CA MET A 1 15.25 26.70 3.46
C MET A 1 15.17 26.57 4.98
N ASN A 2 14.09 26.96 5.68
CA ASN A 2 13.96 26.59 7.11
C ASN A 2 13.22 25.25 7.20
N LEU A 3 13.97 24.16 7.42
CA LEU A 3 13.41 22.81 7.43
C LEU A 3 12.29 22.62 8.45
N LYS A 4 12.28 23.42 9.52
CA LYS A 4 11.21 23.40 10.53
C LYS A 4 9.84 23.81 9.97
N ASN A 5 9.81 24.52 8.86
CA ASN A 5 8.59 24.99 8.21
C ASN A 5 8.16 24.08 7.05
N VAL A 6 8.91 23.01 6.77
CA VAL A 6 8.57 22.05 5.71
C VAL A 6 7.61 21.00 6.26
N ARG A 7 6.60 20.62 5.47
CA ARG A 7 5.70 19.49 5.76
C ARG A 7 5.61 18.60 4.53
N ASN A 8 6.05 17.35 4.65
CA ASN A 8 5.84 16.33 3.61
C ASN A 8 4.64 15.48 4.03
N ILE A 9 3.48 15.72 3.41
CA ILE A 9 2.21 15.12 3.82
C ILE A 9 1.58 14.27 2.72
N GLY A 10 0.97 13.16 3.11
CA GLY A 10 0.09 12.37 2.25
C GLY A 10 -1.37 12.53 2.60
N ILE A 11 -2.25 12.39 1.61
CA ILE A 11 -3.68 12.19 1.85
C ILE A 11 -4.02 10.74 1.51
N SER A 12 -4.50 9.99 2.50
CA SER A 12 -4.82 8.56 2.37
C SER A 12 -6.18 8.25 2.98
N ALA A 13 -6.92 7.32 2.37
CA ALA A 13 -8.32 7.04 2.69
C ALA A 13 -8.83 5.82 1.91
N HIS A 14 -10.00 5.33 2.29
CA HIS A 14 -10.79 4.40 1.47
C HIS A 14 -11.21 5.01 0.11
N ILE A 15 -11.58 4.16 -0.86
CA ILE A 15 -12.16 4.56 -2.15
C ILE A 15 -13.36 5.49 -1.92
N ASP A 16 -13.55 6.45 -2.82
CA ASP A 16 -14.65 7.41 -2.76
C ASP A 16 -14.77 8.23 -1.47
N SER A 17 -13.82 8.21 -0.53
CA SER A 17 -13.86 9.06 0.68
C SER A 17 -13.61 10.56 0.43
N GLY A 18 -13.37 10.94 -0.84
CA GLY A 18 -13.17 12.33 -1.26
C GLY A 18 -11.75 12.86 -1.07
N LYS A 19 -10.73 11.99 -1.21
CA LYS A 19 -9.29 12.38 -1.16
C LYS A 19 -8.96 13.44 -2.19
N THR A 20 -9.16 13.12 -3.47
CA THR A 20 -8.85 14.01 -4.59
C THR A 20 -9.60 15.33 -4.48
N THR A 21 -10.88 15.27 -4.09
CA THR A 21 -11.68 16.47 -3.81
C THR A 21 -11.06 17.32 -2.69
N LEU A 22 -10.59 16.70 -1.61
CA LEU A 22 -9.90 17.41 -0.53
C LEU A 22 -8.57 18.01 -1.01
N SER A 23 -7.76 17.25 -1.76
CA SER A 23 -6.50 17.71 -2.37
C SER A 23 -6.71 18.95 -3.22
N GLU A 24 -7.76 18.95 -4.06
CA GLU A 24 -8.13 20.11 -4.86
C GLU A 24 -8.50 21.33 -4.02
N ARG A 25 -9.34 21.16 -2.98
CA ARG A 25 -9.70 22.28 -2.09
C ARG A 25 -8.47 22.83 -1.38
N ILE A 26 -7.55 21.97 -0.97
CA ILE A 26 -6.27 22.37 -0.37
C ILE A 26 -5.46 23.23 -1.35
N LEU A 27 -5.35 22.80 -2.61
CA LEU A 27 -4.66 23.57 -3.66
C LEU A 27 -5.35 24.91 -3.94
N PHE A 28 -6.67 24.96 -3.95
CA PHE A 28 -7.43 26.19 -4.18
C PHE A 28 -7.20 27.19 -3.05
N TYR A 29 -7.35 26.76 -1.79
CA TYR A 29 -7.16 27.64 -0.64
C TYR A 29 -5.72 28.11 -0.48
N ALA A 30 -4.74 27.28 -0.86
CA ALA A 30 -3.34 27.70 -0.91
C ALA A 30 -3.00 28.62 -2.11
N GLY A 31 -3.99 28.99 -2.93
CA GLY A 31 -3.84 29.90 -4.07
C GLY A 31 -3.12 29.28 -5.28
N ARG A 32 -3.04 27.94 -5.37
CA ARG A 32 -2.36 27.24 -6.47
C ARG A 32 -3.24 27.01 -7.68
N ILE A 33 -4.53 26.75 -7.47
CA ILE A 33 -5.53 26.65 -8.54
C ILE A 33 -6.53 27.80 -8.41
N HIS A 34 -6.98 28.33 -9.55
CA HIS A 34 -7.89 29.48 -9.61
C HIS A 34 -9.37 29.09 -9.74
N LYS A 35 -9.64 27.81 -10.01
CA LYS A 35 -10.97 27.24 -10.21
C LYS A 35 -10.95 25.83 -9.64
N ILE A 36 -12.03 25.41 -8.98
CA ILE A 36 -12.17 24.04 -8.53
C ILE A 36 -12.99 23.23 -9.54
N GLU A 37 -12.61 21.97 -9.79
CA GLU A 37 -13.27 21.09 -10.74
C GLU A 37 -13.60 19.73 -10.12
N ASP A 38 -14.88 19.34 -10.11
CA ASP A 38 -15.26 18.09 -9.48
C ASP A 38 -14.77 16.86 -10.28
N VAL A 39 -14.24 15.86 -9.57
CA VAL A 39 -13.70 14.60 -10.10
C VAL A 39 -14.67 13.88 -11.07
N ARG A 40 -15.98 14.00 -10.86
CA ARG A 40 -17.04 13.41 -11.71
C ARG A 40 -17.93 14.47 -12.39
N GLY A 41 -17.50 15.73 -12.42
CA GLY A 41 -18.22 16.82 -13.06
C GLY A 41 -18.05 16.81 -14.60
N GLY A 42 -18.93 17.48 -15.33
CA GLY A 42 -18.80 17.65 -16.79
C GLY A 42 -17.73 18.65 -17.24
N GLY A 43 -16.72 18.91 -16.40
CA GLY A 43 -15.59 19.83 -16.64
C GLY A 43 -14.33 19.11 -17.13
N ASP A 44 -13.16 19.75 -17.01
CA ASP A 44 -11.88 19.21 -17.47
C ASP A 44 -11.29 18.16 -16.49
N GLY A 45 -11.99 17.86 -15.38
CA GLY A 45 -11.63 16.88 -14.35
C GLY A 45 -10.67 17.45 -13.30
N ALA A 46 -10.45 16.70 -12.21
CA ALA A 46 -9.58 17.17 -11.12
C ALA A 46 -8.12 17.34 -11.58
N VAL A 47 -7.44 18.38 -11.10
CA VAL A 47 -6.04 18.73 -11.44
C VAL A 47 -5.04 17.66 -10.96
N MET A 48 -5.37 16.94 -9.89
CA MET A 48 -4.50 15.87 -9.36
C MET A 48 -4.62 14.57 -10.16
N ASP A 49 -5.72 14.37 -10.88
CA ASP A 49 -5.97 13.20 -11.73
C ASP A 49 -5.52 13.53 -13.16
N ASN A 50 -4.20 13.47 -13.39
CA ASN A 50 -3.60 13.89 -14.66
C ASN A 50 -3.81 12.90 -15.80
N MET A 51 -4.09 11.63 -15.51
CA MET A 51 -4.31 10.62 -16.54
C MET A 51 -5.75 10.69 -17.05
N GLU A 52 -5.96 10.60 -18.37
CA GLU A 52 -7.31 10.54 -18.94
C GLU A 52 -8.16 9.40 -18.32
N LEU A 53 -7.53 8.26 -18.04
CA LEU A 53 -8.16 7.11 -17.37
C LEU A 53 -8.64 7.42 -15.95
N GLU A 54 -7.91 8.25 -15.20
CA GLU A 54 -8.30 8.69 -13.86
C GLU A 54 -9.56 9.55 -13.93
N LYS A 55 -9.59 10.50 -14.87
CA LYS A 55 -10.75 11.38 -15.13
C LYS A 55 -11.98 10.61 -15.61
N GLU A 56 -11.80 9.64 -16.52
CA GLU A 56 -12.91 8.81 -17.04
C GLU A 56 -13.53 7.91 -15.97
N ARG A 57 -12.69 7.28 -15.14
CA ARG A 57 -13.14 6.34 -14.10
C ARG A 57 -13.46 7.03 -12.77
N GLY A 58 -13.02 8.28 -12.58
CA GLY A 58 -13.18 9.05 -11.35
C GLY A 58 -12.46 8.43 -10.15
N ILE A 59 -11.26 7.88 -10.38
CA ILE A 59 -10.39 7.26 -9.37
C ILE A 59 -8.95 7.74 -9.55
N THR A 60 -8.21 7.85 -8.45
CA THR A 60 -6.77 8.13 -8.48
C THR A 60 -6.00 6.82 -8.61
N ILE A 61 -5.17 6.71 -9.67
CA ILE A 61 -4.41 5.52 -10.06
C ILE A 61 -2.95 5.69 -9.64
N ALA A 62 -2.34 6.84 -9.94
CA ALA A 62 -0.95 7.15 -9.62
C ALA A 62 -0.87 8.25 -8.55
N SER A 63 0.12 8.15 -7.65
CA SER A 63 0.29 9.17 -6.61
C SER A 63 0.68 10.53 -7.20
N ALA A 64 -0.07 11.60 -6.95
CA ALA A 64 0.24 12.93 -7.49
C ALA A 64 1.01 13.78 -6.45
N ALA A 65 2.18 14.29 -6.81
CA ALA A 65 3.01 15.11 -5.92
C ALA A 65 2.97 16.59 -6.34
N THR A 66 2.66 17.47 -5.40
CA THR A 66 2.54 18.91 -5.65
C THR A 66 3.07 19.72 -4.46
N TYR A 67 3.49 20.95 -4.73
CA TYR A 67 4.02 21.88 -3.73
C TYR A 67 3.09 23.07 -3.53
N LEU A 68 2.79 23.38 -2.28
CA LEU A 68 1.96 24.51 -1.88
C LEU A 68 2.54 25.26 -0.68
N LYS A 69 2.10 26.51 -0.52
CA LYS A 69 2.50 27.35 0.60
C LYS A 69 1.26 27.69 1.41
N TRP A 70 1.29 27.41 2.71
CA TRP A 70 0.22 27.78 3.63
C TRP A 70 0.83 28.59 4.77
N ASN A 71 0.43 29.86 4.87
CA ASN A 71 1.09 30.83 5.76
C ASN A 71 2.61 30.88 5.52
N GLU A 72 3.40 30.57 6.55
CA GLU A 72 4.87 30.51 6.52
C GLU A 72 5.43 29.10 6.27
N PHE A 73 4.55 28.12 6.03
CA PHE A 73 4.90 26.72 5.85
C PHE A 73 4.94 26.32 4.37
N ASP A 74 5.94 25.52 4.05
CA ASP A 74 6.18 24.90 2.76
C ASP A 74 5.65 23.47 2.81
N ILE A 75 4.57 23.17 2.09
CA ILE A 75 3.89 21.87 2.16
C ILE A 75 4.08 21.15 0.82
N ASN A 76 4.71 19.98 0.88
CA ASN A 76 4.71 19.00 -0.20
C ASN A 76 3.56 18.02 0.04
N LEU A 77 2.59 18.02 -0.85
CA LEU A 77 1.41 17.17 -0.78
C LEU A 77 1.57 16.00 -1.78
N ILE A 78 1.40 14.78 -1.30
CA ILE A 78 1.26 13.58 -2.12
C ILE A 78 -0.17 13.06 -1.99
N ASP A 79 -0.93 13.11 -3.06
CA ASP A 79 -2.24 12.45 -3.11
C ASP A 79 -2.03 10.96 -3.40
N THR A 80 -2.56 10.08 -2.54
CA THR A 80 -2.32 8.64 -2.64
C THR A 80 -3.56 7.92 -3.20
N PRO A 81 -3.38 6.89 -4.05
CA PRO A 81 -4.49 6.07 -4.52
C PRO A 81 -5.30 5.50 -3.36
N GLY A 82 -6.62 5.47 -3.51
CA GLY A 82 -7.50 4.84 -2.53
C GLY A 82 -7.75 3.36 -2.76
N HIS A 83 -7.42 2.87 -3.95
CA HIS A 83 -7.85 1.57 -4.41
C HIS A 83 -6.81 0.51 -4.05
N VAL A 84 -7.29 -0.62 -3.55
CA VAL A 84 -6.53 -1.83 -3.17
C VAL A 84 -5.56 -2.33 -4.25
N ASP A 85 -6.01 -2.32 -5.51
CA ASP A 85 -5.20 -2.65 -6.69
C ASP A 85 -3.90 -1.85 -6.82
N PHE A 86 -3.83 -0.64 -6.25
CA PHE A 86 -2.67 0.26 -6.28
C PHE A 86 -2.04 0.44 -4.89
N THR A 87 -2.15 -0.58 -4.03
CA THR A 87 -1.55 -0.60 -2.68
C THR A 87 -0.05 -0.28 -2.67
N VAL A 88 0.70 -0.71 -3.68
CA VAL A 88 2.13 -0.39 -3.80
C VAL A 88 2.43 1.11 -3.93
N GLU A 89 1.53 1.87 -4.57
CA GLU A 89 1.64 3.34 -4.66
C GLU A 89 1.42 3.97 -3.29
N VAL A 90 0.55 3.40 -2.47
CA VAL A 90 0.31 3.85 -1.08
C VAL A 90 1.53 3.53 -0.20
N GLU A 91 2.06 2.30 -0.25
CA GLU A 91 3.27 1.90 0.48
C GLU A 91 4.47 2.82 0.17
N ARG A 92 4.69 3.07 -1.13
CA ARG A 92 5.72 3.98 -1.64
C ARG A 92 5.53 5.40 -1.17
N SER A 93 4.30 5.91 -1.22
CA SER A 93 4.00 7.27 -0.78
C SER A 93 4.24 7.40 0.72
N LEU A 94 3.71 6.50 1.54
CA LEU A 94 3.86 6.55 3.00
C LEU A 94 5.31 6.49 3.45
N ARG A 95 6.18 5.70 2.79
CA ARG A 95 7.62 5.67 3.09
C ARG A 95 8.34 7.01 2.84
N VAL A 96 7.80 7.79 1.92
CA VAL A 96 8.34 9.08 1.46
C VAL A 96 7.74 10.25 2.24
N LEU A 97 6.72 10.04 3.06
CA LEU A 97 6.06 11.11 3.79
C LEU A 97 6.59 11.22 5.21
N ASP A 98 6.43 12.40 5.80
CA ASP A 98 6.72 12.66 7.22
C ASP A 98 5.44 12.65 8.05
N GLY A 99 4.30 12.94 7.43
CA GLY A 99 2.99 12.84 8.06
C GLY A 99 1.89 12.50 7.06
N ALA A 100 0.71 12.16 7.56
CA ALA A 100 -0.43 11.85 6.72
C ALA A 100 -1.76 12.40 7.26
N ILE A 101 -2.71 12.61 6.35
CA ILE A 101 -4.10 12.87 6.66
C ILE A 101 -4.88 11.60 6.32
N LEU A 102 -5.41 10.95 7.35
CA LEU A 102 -6.34 9.83 7.21
C LEU A 102 -7.75 10.38 7.02
N VAL A 103 -8.26 10.34 5.79
CA VAL A 103 -9.62 10.78 5.48
C VAL A 103 -10.60 9.63 5.72
N LEU A 104 -11.69 9.91 6.43
CA LEU A 104 -12.74 8.96 6.74
C LEU A 104 -14.09 9.50 6.28
N CYS A 105 -14.99 8.61 5.86
CA CYS A 105 -16.34 8.99 5.48
C CYS A 105 -17.20 9.18 6.73
N SER A 106 -17.92 10.30 6.84
CA SER A 106 -18.86 10.58 7.95
C SER A 106 -20.00 9.57 8.10
N VAL A 107 -20.31 8.83 7.01
CA VAL A 107 -21.37 7.80 6.97
C VAL A 107 -20.77 6.41 7.05
N GLY A 108 -19.80 6.11 6.18
CA GLY A 108 -19.17 4.78 6.08
C GLY A 108 -18.21 4.43 7.21
N GLY A 109 -17.72 5.43 7.95
CA GLY A 109 -16.84 5.22 9.10
C GLY A 109 -15.51 4.54 8.75
N VAL A 110 -15.09 3.59 9.58
CA VAL A 110 -13.85 2.83 9.40
C VAL A 110 -14.14 1.55 8.62
N GLN A 111 -13.66 1.53 7.38
CA GLN A 111 -13.79 0.43 6.44
C GLN A 111 -12.52 -0.44 6.43
N SER A 112 -12.58 -1.65 5.87
CA SER A 112 -11.45 -2.59 5.73
C SER A 112 -10.21 -1.93 5.14
N GLN A 113 -10.37 -1.19 4.03
CA GLN A 113 -9.21 -0.49 3.43
C GLN A 113 -8.67 0.62 4.33
N SER A 114 -9.51 1.29 5.14
CA SER A 114 -9.03 2.26 6.14
C SER A 114 -8.15 1.58 7.18
N MET A 115 -8.45 0.33 7.55
CA MET A 115 -7.60 -0.48 8.42
C MET A 115 -6.29 -0.89 7.74
N THR A 116 -6.32 -1.20 6.45
CA THR A 116 -5.11 -1.53 5.67
C THR A 116 -4.21 -0.31 5.54
N VAL A 117 -4.76 0.87 5.21
CA VAL A 117 -4.03 2.13 5.22
C VAL A 117 -3.47 2.46 6.62
N ASP A 118 -4.24 2.23 7.68
CA ASP A 118 -3.77 2.37 9.07
C ASP A 118 -2.57 1.46 9.38
N ARG A 119 -2.64 0.18 8.98
CA ARG A 119 -1.53 -0.77 9.14
C ARG A 119 -0.29 -0.32 8.37
N GLN A 120 -0.47 0.21 7.16
CA GLN A 120 0.64 0.76 6.37
C GLN A 120 1.26 1.99 7.03
N MET A 121 0.45 2.91 7.54
CA MET A 121 0.94 4.07 8.30
C MET A 121 1.73 3.65 9.54
N LYS A 122 1.23 2.66 10.29
CA LYS A 122 1.93 2.10 11.46
C LYS A 122 3.22 1.39 11.07
N ARG A 123 3.24 0.64 9.97
CA ARG A 123 4.45 -0.04 9.47
C ARG A 123 5.61 0.94 9.23
N TYR A 124 5.32 2.09 8.65
CA TYR A 124 6.34 3.12 8.38
C TYR A 124 6.47 4.17 9.48
N ASN A 125 5.79 3.99 10.61
CA ASN A 125 5.75 4.95 11.71
C ASN A 125 5.44 6.38 11.20
N VAL A 126 4.34 6.55 10.47
CA VAL A 126 3.93 7.86 9.94
C VAL A 126 2.90 8.52 10.87
N PRO A 127 3.25 9.66 11.53
CA PRO A 127 2.31 10.50 12.27
C PRO A 127 1.12 10.92 11.43
N ARG A 128 -0.06 11.00 12.04
CA ARG A 128 -1.29 11.30 11.28
C ARG A 128 -2.28 12.19 12.00
N LEU A 129 -3.06 12.88 11.19
CA LEU A 129 -4.32 13.52 11.58
C LEU A 129 -5.48 12.74 10.96
N ALA A 130 -6.64 12.72 11.62
CA ALA A 130 -7.85 12.17 11.03
C ALA A 130 -8.76 13.31 10.53
N PHE A 131 -9.35 13.14 9.37
CA PHE A 131 -10.33 14.09 8.81
C PHE A 131 -11.61 13.37 8.40
N ILE A 132 -12.70 13.64 9.11
CA ILE A 132 -14.02 13.11 8.80
C ILE A 132 -14.64 13.99 7.71
N ASN A 133 -14.67 13.47 6.50
CA ASN A 133 -15.17 14.15 5.31
C ASN A 133 -16.64 13.80 5.04
N LYS A 134 -17.25 14.54 4.11
CA LYS A 134 -18.64 14.37 3.67
C LYS A 134 -19.68 14.61 4.76
N MET A 135 -19.41 15.56 5.66
CA MET A 135 -20.34 15.97 6.72
C MET A 135 -21.70 16.49 6.20
N ASP A 136 -21.81 16.73 4.89
CA ASP A 136 -23.02 17.12 4.18
C ASP A 136 -23.95 15.95 3.80
N ARG A 137 -23.52 14.69 3.94
CA ARG A 137 -24.35 13.53 3.59
C ARG A 137 -25.40 13.22 4.65
N THR A 138 -26.53 12.69 4.20
CA THR A 138 -27.54 12.09 5.08
C THR A 138 -26.94 10.94 5.88
N GLY A 139 -27.21 10.90 7.19
CA GLY A 139 -26.63 9.92 8.11
C GLY A 139 -25.20 10.24 8.58
N ALA A 140 -24.69 11.46 8.33
CA ALA A 140 -23.38 11.87 8.82
C ALA A 140 -23.31 11.86 10.35
N ASP A 141 -22.44 11.02 10.91
CA ASP A 141 -22.25 10.87 12.36
C ASP A 141 -20.77 10.82 12.75
N PRO A 142 -20.14 11.99 12.98
CA PRO A 142 -18.72 12.05 13.28
C PRO A 142 -18.37 11.40 14.64
N PHE A 143 -19.32 11.36 15.58
CA PHE A 143 -19.11 10.78 16.90
C PHE A 143 -18.96 9.25 16.81
N SER A 144 -19.80 8.60 16.01
CA SER A 144 -19.67 7.17 15.71
C SER A 144 -18.36 6.86 15.00
N VAL A 145 -17.94 7.70 14.03
CA VAL A 145 -16.66 7.49 13.33
C VAL A 145 -15.48 7.55 14.30
N VAL A 146 -15.43 8.50 15.23
CA VAL A 146 -14.35 8.56 16.24
C VAL A 146 -14.32 7.32 17.13
N LYS A 147 -15.50 6.83 17.55
CA LYS A 147 -15.59 5.58 18.30
C LYS A 147 -15.03 4.41 17.49
N GLN A 148 -15.38 4.29 16.22
CA GLN A 148 -14.85 3.26 15.33
C GLN A 148 -13.33 3.38 15.13
N VAL A 149 -12.77 4.59 15.05
CA VAL A 149 -11.32 4.79 14.98
C VAL A 149 -10.64 4.24 16.24
N ARG A 150 -11.21 4.49 17.42
CA ARG A 150 -10.69 3.93 18.69
C ARG A 150 -10.79 2.41 18.72
N GLU A 151 -11.95 1.86 18.40
CA GLU A 151 -12.22 0.42 18.54
C GLU A 151 -11.60 -0.43 17.42
N LYS A 152 -11.72 -0.02 16.16
CA LYS A 152 -11.27 -0.78 14.98
C LYS A 152 -9.80 -0.51 14.63
N LEU A 153 -9.31 0.72 14.79
CA LEU A 153 -7.91 1.07 14.49
C LEU A 153 -7.01 1.05 15.73
N GLY A 154 -7.56 0.98 16.94
CA GLY A 154 -6.76 1.01 18.18
C GLY A 154 -5.99 2.32 18.34
N ALA A 155 -6.51 3.43 17.82
CA ALA A 155 -5.88 4.75 17.90
C ALA A 155 -6.57 5.62 18.96
N ASP A 156 -5.79 6.35 19.76
CA ASP A 156 -6.36 7.32 20.69
C ASP A 156 -6.80 8.58 19.93
N ALA A 157 -8.00 8.49 19.36
CA ALA A 157 -8.57 9.51 18.52
C ALA A 157 -9.47 10.45 19.32
N VAL A 158 -9.26 11.75 19.23
CA VAL A 158 -10.04 12.76 20.00
C VAL A 158 -10.56 13.84 19.07
N LEU A 159 -11.81 14.25 19.26
CA LEU A 159 -12.41 15.35 18.52
C LEU A 159 -11.74 16.66 18.91
N PHE A 160 -11.27 17.41 17.91
CA PHE A 160 -10.81 18.78 18.06
C PHE A 160 -11.87 19.79 17.61
N GLN A 161 -12.93 19.27 16.99
CA GLN A 161 -13.99 20.06 16.40
C GLN A 161 -15.36 19.46 16.72
N LEU A 162 -16.38 20.32 16.82
CA LEU A 162 -17.78 19.91 16.80
C LEU A 162 -18.49 20.46 15.56
N PRO A 163 -19.41 19.69 14.94
CA PRO A 163 -20.11 20.16 13.77
C PRO A 163 -21.18 21.19 14.12
N ILE A 164 -21.26 22.27 13.34
CA ILE A 164 -22.37 23.24 13.40
C ILE A 164 -23.39 22.85 12.33
N GLY A 165 -24.50 22.25 12.77
CA GLY A 165 -25.50 21.64 11.90
C GLY A 165 -25.13 20.22 11.47
N LYS A 166 -26.01 19.56 10.73
CA LYS A 166 -25.80 18.20 10.19
C LYS A 166 -26.31 18.10 8.76
N GLU A 167 -25.71 17.20 7.99
CA GLU A 167 -26.14 16.89 6.61
C GLU A 167 -26.20 18.18 5.77
N ASP A 168 -27.31 18.44 5.06
CA ASP A 168 -27.51 19.65 4.26
C ASP A 168 -27.42 20.96 5.05
N THR A 169 -27.62 20.91 6.38
CA THR A 169 -27.53 22.10 7.26
C THR A 169 -26.14 22.31 7.87
N PHE A 170 -25.18 21.43 7.59
CA PHE A 170 -23.80 21.56 8.07
C PHE A 170 -23.18 22.85 7.54
N ASN A 171 -22.80 23.79 8.40
CA ASN A 171 -22.38 25.15 8.03
C ASN A 171 -21.01 25.57 8.55
N GLY A 172 -20.39 24.77 9.41
CA GLY A 172 -19.11 25.09 9.99
C GLY A 172 -18.74 24.16 11.13
N VAL A 173 -17.73 24.53 11.89
CA VAL A 173 -17.22 23.75 13.03
C VAL A 173 -16.91 24.66 14.21
N VAL A 174 -17.12 24.17 15.42
CA VAL A 174 -16.59 24.77 16.65
C VAL A 174 -15.20 24.20 16.88
N ASP A 175 -14.20 25.05 17.06
CA ASP A 175 -12.84 24.67 17.48
C ASP A 175 -12.81 24.56 19.00
N LEU A 176 -12.47 23.37 19.53
CA LEU A 176 -12.46 23.10 20.96
C LEU A 176 -11.22 23.64 21.68
N VAL A 177 -10.14 23.96 20.95
CA VAL A 177 -8.91 24.54 21.51
C VAL A 177 -9.07 26.04 21.72
N GLU A 178 -9.56 26.74 20.69
CA GLU A 178 -9.78 28.20 20.74
C GLU A 178 -11.15 28.58 21.32
N MET A 179 -12.08 27.63 21.42
CA MET A 179 -13.49 27.83 21.81
C MET A 179 -14.19 28.90 20.98
N LYS A 180 -14.08 28.76 19.65
CA LYS A 180 -14.71 29.68 18.68
C LYS A 180 -15.40 28.90 17.57
N ALA A 181 -16.45 29.47 17.02
CA ALA A 181 -17.15 28.93 15.85
C ALA A 181 -16.51 29.45 14.55
N TYR A 182 -16.19 28.53 13.65
CA TYR A 182 -15.64 28.79 12.33
C TYR A 182 -16.71 28.49 11.27
N TYR A 183 -17.07 29.51 10.51
CA TYR A 183 -17.96 29.42 9.37
C TYR A 183 -17.19 29.68 8.07
N ASN A 184 -17.58 28.98 7.01
CA ASN A 184 -17.02 29.19 5.68
C ASN A 184 -18.05 29.91 4.81
N ASP A 185 -17.82 31.21 4.60
CA ASP A 185 -18.63 32.06 3.75
C ASP A 185 -17.99 32.26 2.36
N GLY A 186 -18.80 32.71 1.40
CA GLY A 186 -18.40 32.89 0.00
C GLY A 186 -18.77 31.71 -0.89
N GLU A 187 -18.68 31.90 -2.20
CA GLU A 187 -19.13 30.91 -3.20
C GLU A 187 -18.37 29.58 -3.07
N ASN A 188 -17.07 29.65 -2.79
CA ASN A 188 -16.21 28.49 -2.56
C ASN A 188 -15.67 28.40 -1.12
N GLY A 189 -16.37 28.96 -0.13
CA GLY A 189 -15.96 28.89 1.29
C GLY A 189 -14.65 29.62 1.60
N GLU A 190 -14.30 30.62 0.79
CA GLU A 190 -13.00 31.32 0.77
C GLU A 190 -12.81 32.25 1.97
N LYS A 191 -13.92 32.71 2.56
CA LYS A 191 -13.91 33.65 3.69
C LYS A 191 -14.23 32.89 4.96
N VAL A 192 -13.21 32.66 5.78
CA VAL A 192 -13.39 32.09 7.12
C VAL A 192 -13.88 33.19 8.05
N ARG A 193 -15.11 33.06 8.56
CA ARG A 193 -15.70 33.95 9.56
C ARG A 193 -15.61 33.26 10.93
N VAL A 194 -15.01 33.95 11.89
CA VAL A 194 -14.83 33.46 13.27
C VAL A 194 -15.78 34.20 14.19
N GLU A 195 -16.58 33.48 14.96
CA GLU A 195 -17.58 34.01 15.89
C GLU A 195 -17.57 33.28 17.23
N GLU A 196 -18.35 33.81 18.18
CA GLU A 196 -18.68 33.11 19.43
C GLU A 196 -19.48 31.82 19.13
N ILE A 197 -19.35 30.83 20.00
CA ILE A 197 -20.05 29.55 19.85
C ILE A 197 -21.57 29.78 19.96
N PRO A 198 -22.38 29.18 19.08
CA PRO A 198 -23.84 29.23 19.20
C PRO A 198 -24.32 28.75 20.57
N ALA A 199 -25.30 29.45 21.15
CA ALA A 199 -25.77 29.20 22.51
C ALA A 199 -26.33 27.77 22.70
N ASP A 200 -26.85 27.15 21.65
CA ASP A 200 -27.32 25.77 21.61
C ASP A 200 -26.19 24.72 21.64
N LEU A 201 -24.99 25.10 21.19
CA LEU A 201 -23.80 24.24 21.18
C LEU A 201 -22.83 24.53 22.34
N GLN A 202 -22.98 25.65 23.05
CA GLN A 202 -22.05 26.08 24.12
C GLN A 202 -21.83 24.98 25.17
N ALA A 203 -22.90 24.42 25.74
CA ALA A 203 -22.80 23.39 26.77
C ALA A 203 -22.12 22.11 26.25
N GLN A 204 -22.41 21.72 25.00
CA GLN A 204 -21.77 20.58 24.36
C GLN A 204 -20.28 20.85 24.08
N ALA A 205 -19.93 22.07 23.66
CA ALA A 205 -18.54 22.46 23.42
C ALA A 205 -17.71 22.45 24.71
N GLU A 206 -18.28 22.88 25.83
CA GLU A 206 -17.62 22.82 27.14
C GLU A 206 -17.39 21.37 27.60
N GLU A 207 -18.39 20.49 27.43
CA GLU A 207 -18.28 19.06 27.72
C GLU A 207 -17.17 18.40 26.88
N TYR A 208 -17.21 18.56 25.56
CA TYR A 208 -16.21 17.95 24.67
C TYR A 208 -14.81 18.59 24.82
N ARG A 209 -14.72 19.86 25.21
CA ARG A 209 -13.44 20.47 25.57
C ARG A 209 -12.87 19.83 26.83
N HIS A 210 -13.70 19.55 27.83
CA HIS A 210 -13.26 18.85 29.04
C HIS A 210 -12.74 17.45 28.72
N ASP A 211 -13.51 16.67 27.95
CA ASP A 211 -13.11 15.33 27.49
C ASP A 211 -11.80 15.37 26.67
N MET A 212 -11.66 16.38 25.80
CA MET A 212 -10.43 16.59 25.02
C MET A 212 -9.24 16.87 25.93
N LEU A 213 -9.38 17.76 26.92
CA LEU A 213 -8.31 18.09 27.86
C LEU A 213 -7.96 16.91 28.77
N GLU A 214 -8.94 16.14 29.22
CA GLU A 214 -8.72 14.91 30.00
C GLU A 214 -7.89 13.91 29.19
N ALA A 215 -8.23 13.66 27.93
CA ALA A 215 -7.46 12.78 27.05
C ALA A 215 -6.03 13.28 26.82
N ILE A 216 -5.84 14.59 26.57
CA ILE A 216 -4.50 15.17 26.36
C ILE A 216 -3.67 15.13 27.65
N SER A 217 -4.30 15.25 28.83
CA SER A 217 -3.60 15.22 30.12
C SER A 217 -2.87 13.90 30.40
N MET A 218 -3.30 12.80 29.78
CA MET A 218 -2.62 11.50 29.88
C MET A 218 -1.22 11.49 29.24
N TYR A 219 -0.93 12.48 28.38
CA TYR A 219 0.36 12.63 27.70
C TYR A 219 1.28 13.68 28.33
N ASN A 220 0.81 14.41 29.36
CA ASN A 220 1.58 15.47 29.98
C ASN A 220 1.20 15.70 31.46
N ASP A 221 2.11 15.31 32.36
CA ASP A 221 1.92 15.46 33.81
C ASP A 221 1.62 16.90 34.24
N ALA A 222 2.27 17.89 33.61
CA ALA A 222 2.06 19.30 33.96
C ALA A 222 0.66 19.79 33.58
N LEU A 223 0.09 19.30 32.48
CA LEU A 223 -1.30 19.57 32.09
C LEU A 223 -2.27 18.92 33.07
N MET A 224 -1.99 17.68 33.50
CA MET A 224 -2.78 16.97 34.49
C MET A 224 -2.81 17.71 35.84
N GLU A 225 -1.66 18.20 36.32
CA GLU A 225 -1.58 19.00 37.55
C GLU A 225 -2.42 20.28 37.45
N LYS A 226 -2.34 21.00 36.31
CA LYS A 226 -3.14 22.20 36.05
C LYS A 226 -4.65 21.91 36.02
N MET A 227 -5.06 20.83 35.36
CA MET A 227 -6.45 20.38 35.32
C MET A 227 -6.98 20.10 36.75
N LEU A 228 -6.21 19.41 37.58
CA LEU A 228 -6.57 19.12 38.98
C LEU A 228 -6.61 20.38 39.86
N GLY A 229 -5.80 21.38 39.52
CA GLY A 229 -5.76 22.68 40.19
C GLY A 229 -6.83 23.67 39.71
N GLU A 230 -7.68 23.30 38.74
CA GLU A 230 -8.62 24.20 38.05
C GLU A 230 -7.94 25.46 37.48
N GLU A 231 -6.66 25.32 37.05
CA GLU A 231 -5.90 26.41 36.44
C GLU A 231 -6.29 26.60 34.95
N GLU A 232 -6.16 27.84 34.47
CA GLU A 232 -6.44 28.15 33.06
C GLU A 232 -5.35 27.58 32.14
N ILE A 233 -5.77 26.81 31.14
CA ILE A 233 -4.89 26.16 30.16
C ILE A 233 -4.90 26.98 28.88
N SER A 234 -3.72 27.44 28.45
CA SER A 234 -3.59 28.23 27.23
C SER A 234 -3.64 27.37 25.97
N ALA A 235 -4.15 27.93 24.86
CA ALA A 235 -4.18 27.25 23.57
C ALA A 235 -2.78 26.85 23.07
N GLU A 236 -1.77 27.68 23.32
CA GLU A 236 -0.37 27.39 22.96
C GLU A 236 0.18 26.14 23.67
N GLU A 237 -0.15 25.95 24.95
CA GLU A 237 0.25 24.75 25.70
C GLU A 237 -0.43 23.50 25.15
N ILE A 238 -1.73 23.58 24.87
CA ILE A 238 -2.49 22.48 24.24
C ILE A 238 -1.83 22.11 22.91
N HIS A 239 -1.55 23.10 22.07
CA HIS A 239 -0.94 22.86 20.76
C HIS A 239 0.42 22.15 20.84
N LYS A 240 1.25 22.55 21.81
CA LYS A 240 2.57 21.95 22.00
C LYS A 240 2.47 20.48 22.42
N ILE A 241 1.63 20.17 23.41
CA ILE A 241 1.46 18.80 23.92
C ILE A 241 0.89 17.90 22.82
N VAL A 242 -0.12 18.38 22.10
CA VAL A 242 -0.76 17.63 21.00
C VAL A 242 0.24 17.38 19.88
N ARG A 243 1.08 18.37 19.51
CA ARG A 243 2.14 18.18 18.51
C ARG A 243 3.09 17.06 18.93
N ASP A 244 3.60 17.11 20.16
CA ASP A 244 4.53 16.09 20.66
C ASP A 244 3.89 14.69 20.67
N ALA A 245 2.62 14.58 21.07
CA ALA A 245 1.87 13.33 21.08
C ALA A 245 1.56 12.79 19.66
N VAL A 246 1.29 13.67 18.69
CA VAL A 246 1.07 13.30 17.28
C VAL A 246 2.36 12.78 16.66
N ILE A 247 3.49 13.46 16.85
CA ILE A 247 4.79 13.06 16.30
C ILE A 247 5.21 11.70 16.87
N ASN A 248 4.92 11.44 18.15
CA ASN A 248 5.17 10.15 18.80
C ASN A 248 4.11 9.07 18.47
N GLN A 249 3.13 9.36 17.62
CA GLN A 249 2.04 8.44 17.21
C GLN A 249 1.19 7.90 18.35
N SER A 250 1.22 8.54 19.50
CA SER A 250 0.43 8.13 20.65
C SER A 250 -0.99 8.70 20.59
N PHE A 251 -1.22 9.75 19.78
CA PHE A 251 -2.46 10.50 19.75
C PHE A 251 -2.87 10.88 18.32
N THR A 252 -4.16 10.82 18.00
CA THR A 252 -4.70 11.21 16.67
C THR A 252 -5.80 12.28 16.82
N PRO A 253 -5.50 13.56 16.57
CA PRO A 253 -6.53 14.60 16.59
C PRO A 253 -7.45 14.45 15.37
N VAL A 254 -8.76 14.56 15.61
CA VAL A 254 -9.80 14.37 14.62
C VAL A 254 -10.45 15.70 14.27
N PHE A 255 -10.33 16.04 12.99
CA PHE A 255 -10.96 17.18 12.33
C PHE A 255 -12.13 16.72 11.48
N MET A 256 -13.00 17.63 11.07
CA MET A 256 -14.15 17.30 10.23
C MET A 256 -14.51 18.42 9.25
N GLY A 257 -15.20 18.04 8.16
CA GLY A 257 -15.67 19.00 7.17
C GLY A 257 -16.36 18.37 5.98
N SER A 258 -16.63 19.21 4.98
CA SER A 258 -17.12 18.76 3.68
C SER A 258 -16.27 19.39 2.59
N ALA A 259 -15.40 18.59 1.99
CA ALA A 259 -14.60 19.00 0.83
C ALA A 259 -15.49 19.32 -0.38
N TYR A 260 -16.66 18.68 -0.51
CA TYR A 260 -17.60 18.94 -1.61
C TYR A 260 -18.32 20.28 -1.43
N LYS A 261 -18.78 20.59 -0.21
CA LYS A 261 -19.48 21.86 0.09
C LYS A 261 -18.54 23.00 0.48
N ASN A 262 -17.22 22.83 0.35
CA ASN A 262 -16.23 23.85 0.66
C ASN A 262 -16.25 24.33 2.12
N LYS A 263 -16.46 23.40 3.06
CA LYS A 263 -16.60 23.72 4.49
C LYS A 263 -15.53 23.03 5.32
N SER A 264 -14.87 23.82 6.17
CA SER A 264 -13.94 23.40 7.22
C SER A 264 -12.66 22.70 6.73
N VAL A 265 -12.16 23.06 5.54
CA VAL A 265 -10.87 22.56 5.03
C VAL A 265 -9.68 23.42 5.51
N GLN A 266 -9.85 24.72 5.68
CA GLN A 266 -8.78 25.62 6.15
C GLN A 266 -8.32 25.30 7.59
N PRO A 267 -9.22 24.98 8.55
CA PRO A 267 -8.79 24.53 9.88
C PRO A 267 -7.94 23.25 9.82
N LEU A 268 -8.19 22.35 8.87
CA LEU A 268 -7.35 21.17 8.64
C LEU A 268 -5.95 21.58 8.15
N LEU A 269 -5.83 22.58 7.25
CA LEU A 269 -4.53 23.09 6.82
C LEU A 269 -3.74 23.75 7.94
N ASP A 270 -4.44 24.46 8.83
CA ASP A 270 -3.82 25.00 10.05
C ASP A 270 -3.33 23.87 10.96
N ALA A 271 -4.11 22.80 11.13
CA ALA A 271 -3.73 21.62 11.90
C ALA A 271 -2.52 20.89 11.29
N VAL A 272 -2.47 20.75 9.97
CA VAL A 272 -1.31 20.19 9.25
C VAL A 272 -0.04 20.98 9.56
N ALA A 273 -0.10 22.31 9.45
CA ALA A 273 1.03 23.17 9.76
C ALA A 273 1.46 23.03 11.25
N ARG A 274 0.50 22.99 12.17
CA ARG A 274 0.73 22.97 13.62
C ARG A 274 1.16 21.63 14.19
N TYR A 275 0.63 20.50 13.70
CA TYR A 275 0.77 19.20 14.37
C TYR A 275 1.59 18.18 13.60
N LEU A 276 1.61 18.21 12.26
CA LEU A 276 2.44 17.27 11.52
C LEU A 276 3.93 17.66 11.60
N PRO A 277 4.83 16.67 11.55
CA PRO A 277 6.26 16.89 11.76
C PRO A 277 6.92 17.59 10.58
N ALA A 278 8.03 18.25 10.90
CA ALA A 278 9.04 18.62 9.92
C ALA A 278 9.94 17.41 9.59
N PRO A 279 10.67 17.42 8.46
CA PRO A 279 11.61 16.35 8.11
C PRO A 279 12.76 16.12 9.13
N THR A 280 12.95 17.07 10.05
CA THR A 280 13.98 17.01 11.12
C THR A 280 13.45 16.42 12.42
N GLU A 281 12.14 16.20 12.52
CA GLU A 281 11.47 15.66 13.72
C GLU A 281 11.05 14.19 13.53
N VAL A 282 11.32 13.61 12.35
CA VAL A 282 11.07 12.20 12.03
C VAL A 282 12.41 11.46 11.95
N GLU A 283 12.48 10.31 12.62
CA GLU A 283 13.65 9.43 12.56
C GLU A 283 13.62 8.60 11.27
N ASN A 284 14.51 8.91 10.33
CA ASN A 284 14.65 8.16 9.09
C ASN A 284 15.81 7.17 9.18
N LYS A 285 15.57 5.92 8.78
CA LYS A 285 16.58 4.86 8.78
C LYS A 285 16.90 4.39 7.37
N GLY A 286 18.16 4.06 7.15
CA GLY A 286 18.60 3.18 6.07
C GLY A 286 19.43 2.02 6.64
N ALA A 287 19.89 1.12 5.80
CA ALA A 287 20.72 -0.02 6.17
C ALA A 287 22.07 0.07 5.46
N ASN A 288 23.15 -0.23 6.17
CA ASN A 288 24.47 -0.33 5.56
C ASN A 288 24.47 -1.47 4.51
N VAL A 289 25.03 -1.21 3.33
CA VAL A 289 25.01 -2.17 2.21
C VAL A 289 25.83 -3.43 2.49
N GLU A 290 26.89 -3.32 3.28
CA GLU A 290 27.80 -4.43 3.59
C GLU A 290 27.41 -5.18 4.86
N THR A 291 27.05 -4.46 5.93
CA THR A 291 26.79 -5.05 7.24
C THR A 291 25.31 -5.31 7.51
N GLY A 292 24.41 -4.64 6.80
CA GLY A 292 22.96 -4.66 7.08
C GLY A 292 22.57 -3.89 8.35
N GLU A 293 23.52 -3.26 9.05
CA GLU A 293 23.22 -2.52 10.28
C GLU A 293 22.45 -1.22 9.98
N PRO A 294 21.50 -0.83 10.86
CA PRO A 294 20.71 0.37 10.65
C PRO A 294 21.55 1.65 10.82
N ILE A 295 21.44 2.57 9.86
CA ILE A 295 22.02 3.91 9.86
C ILE A 295 20.90 4.92 10.05
N ILE A 296 20.98 5.72 11.11
CA ILE A 296 20.06 6.83 11.35
C ILE A 296 20.49 8.02 10.49
N LEU A 297 19.56 8.57 9.72
CA LEU A 297 19.78 9.72 8.85
C LEU A 297 19.42 11.01 9.59
N SER A 298 20.33 11.98 9.59
CA SER A 298 20.26 13.18 10.44
C SER A 298 19.37 14.31 9.88
N SER A 299 19.00 14.23 8.61
CA SER A 299 18.41 15.34 7.86
C SER A 299 19.28 16.62 7.79
N ASP A 300 20.59 16.52 7.99
CA ASP A 300 21.54 17.64 7.80
C ASP A 300 22.01 17.73 6.33
N VAL A 301 22.04 18.95 5.81
CA VAL A 301 22.51 19.29 4.45
C VAL A 301 24.02 19.07 4.30
N LYS A 302 24.78 19.03 5.40
CA LYS A 302 26.24 18.83 5.40
C LYS A 302 26.67 17.38 5.34
N ASP A 303 25.77 16.46 5.66
CA ASP A 303 26.07 15.03 5.66
C ASP A 303 26.09 14.46 4.23
N PRO A 304 26.69 13.28 4.00
CA PRO A 304 26.70 12.64 2.69
C PRO A 304 25.28 12.46 2.16
N LEU A 305 25.08 12.65 0.85
CA LEU A 305 23.77 12.50 0.22
C LEU A 305 23.21 11.10 0.48
N VAL A 306 21.94 11.05 0.89
CA VAL A 306 21.09 9.86 0.79
C VAL A 306 19.74 10.32 0.26
N ALA A 307 19.34 9.78 -0.89
CA ALA A 307 18.08 10.11 -1.54
C ALA A 307 17.40 8.88 -2.14
N MET A 308 16.07 8.89 -2.21
CA MET A 308 15.27 7.78 -2.76
C MET A 308 14.49 8.22 -3.98
N GLY A 309 14.68 7.54 -5.11
CA GLY A 309 13.80 7.65 -6.26
C GLY A 309 12.54 6.83 -6.01
N PHE A 310 11.41 7.48 -5.74
CA PHE A 310 10.19 6.77 -5.35
C PHE A 310 9.18 6.69 -6.49
N LYS A 311 8.96 7.76 -7.26
CA LYS A 311 8.01 7.76 -8.37
C LYS A 311 8.72 8.00 -9.69
N ILE A 312 8.34 7.24 -10.71
CA ILE A 312 8.84 7.40 -12.08
C ILE A 312 7.66 7.77 -12.96
N THR A 313 7.81 8.84 -13.74
CA THR A 313 6.85 9.21 -14.78
C THR A 313 7.60 9.45 -16.07
N ASP A 314 6.95 9.24 -17.21
CA ASP A 314 7.49 9.64 -18.50
C ASP A 314 6.68 10.82 -19.02
N ASP A 315 7.35 11.72 -19.73
CA ASP A 315 6.76 12.93 -20.27
C ASP A 315 7.40 13.18 -21.66
N GLU A 316 6.90 14.13 -22.44
CA GLU A 316 7.39 14.47 -23.79
C GLU A 316 8.89 14.78 -23.85
N TYR A 317 9.47 15.13 -22.70
CA TYR A 317 10.88 15.52 -22.53
C TYR A 317 11.75 14.40 -21.95
N GLY A 318 11.19 13.22 -21.73
CA GLY A 318 11.82 12.03 -21.18
C GLY A 318 11.47 11.74 -19.72
N GLN A 319 12.07 10.66 -19.22
CA GLN A 319 11.79 10.09 -17.90
C GLN A 319 12.08 11.08 -16.76
N LEU A 320 11.11 11.27 -15.88
CA LEU A 320 11.20 12.00 -14.62
C LEU A 320 11.24 11.01 -13.45
N THR A 321 12.19 11.19 -12.55
CA THR A 321 12.28 10.40 -11.30
C THR A 321 12.13 11.33 -10.11
N TYR A 322 10.98 11.25 -9.44
CA TYR A 322 10.72 11.94 -8.19
C TYR A 322 11.58 11.33 -7.10
N THR A 323 12.32 12.19 -6.43
CA THR A 323 13.39 11.86 -5.53
C THR A 323 13.19 12.63 -4.23
N ARG A 324 13.09 11.91 -3.11
CA ARG A 324 13.12 12.51 -1.77
C ARG A 324 14.55 12.52 -1.25
N ILE A 325 15.00 13.68 -0.79
CA ILE A 325 16.34 13.84 -0.21
C ILE A 325 16.20 13.69 1.30
N TYR A 326 16.88 12.70 1.90
CA TYR A 326 16.81 12.47 3.34
C TYR A 326 17.92 13.19 4.09
N GLN A 327 19.14 13.21 3.55
CA GLN A 327 20.26 13.98 4.09
C GLN A 327 21.17 14.44 2.96
N GLY A 328 22.04 15.41 3.23
CA GLY A 328 22.92 16.01 2.24
C GLY A 328 22.16 16.90 1.24
N LYS A 329 22.67 16.95 0.01
CA LYS A 329 22.11 17.78 -1.06
C LYS A 329 22.36 17.19 -2.45
N ILE A 330 21.44 17.46 -3.35
CA ILE A 330 21.57 17.17 -4.77
C ILE A 330 21.89 18.47 -5.50
N GLU A 331 22.95 18.49 -6.31
CA GLU A 331 23.36 19.66 -7.11
C GLU A 331 23.25 19.37 -8.60
N LYS A 332 22.85 20.39 -9.38
CA LYS A 332 22.76 20.31 -10.83
C LYS A 332 24.13 19.98 -11.44
N GLY A 333 24.20 18.86 -12.16
CA GLY A 333 25.41 18.32 -12.76
C GLY A 333 26.23 17.43 -11.82
N GLY A 334 25.79 17.26 -10.58
CA GLY A 334 26.34 16.32 -9.60
C GLY A 334 26.28 14.87 -10.08
N THR A 335 27.11 14.02 -9.49
CA THR A 335 27.20 12.61 -9.88
C THR A 335 27.08 11.73 -8.66
N TYR A 336 26.13 10.80 -8.70
CA TYR A 336 25.72 9.98 -7.57
C TYR A 336 25.72 8.50 -7.96
N PHE A 337 25.71 7.63 -6.96
CA PHE A 337 25.77 6.18 -7.15
C PHE A 337 24.45 5.55 -6.73
N ASN A 338 23.84 4.80 -7.65
CA ASN A 338 22.71 3.94 -7.37
C ASN A 338 23.20 2.72 -6.56
N GLN A 339 22.69 2.57 -5.35
CA GLN A 339 23.21 1.62 -4.36
C GLN A 339 22.83 0.17 -4.67
N ARG A 340 21.75 -0.04 -5.44
CA ARG A 340 21.32 -1.37 -5.87
C ARG A 340 22.08 -1.86 -7.09
N SER A 341 22.27 -1.00 -8.09
CA SER A 341 22.93 -1.38 -9.35
C SER A 341 24.43 -1.11 -9.37
N GLY A 342 24.95 -0.32 -8.43
CA GLY A 342 26.33 0.18 -8.41
C GLY A 342 26.64 1.18 -9.52
N ARG A 343 25.64 1.57 -10.33
CA ARG A 343 25.83 2.47 -11.47
C ARG A 343 26.03 3.90 -11.01
N LYS A 344 26.95 4.58 -11.70
CA LYS A 344 27.24 6.01 -11.51
C LYS A 344 26.39 6.83 -12.47
N GLU A 345 25.61 7.76 -11.93
CA GLU A 345 24.64 8.55 -12.69
C GLU A 345 24.82 10.04 -12.46
N ARG A 346 24.67 10.83 -13.54
CA ARG A 346 24.86 12.28 -13.50
C ARG A 346 23.52 13.01 -13.54
N PHE A 347 23.22 13.77 -12.50
CA PHE A 347 21.94 14.45 -12.35
C PHE A 347 21.99 15.80 -13.07
N SER A 348 21.72 15.79 -14.37
CA SER A 348 21.95 16.94 -15.25
C SER A 348 20.91 18.06 -15.11
N ARG A 349 19.65 17.70 -14.83
CA ARG A 349 18.53 18.62 -14.68
C ARG A 349 17.67 18.16 -13.52
N ILE A 350 17.45 19.09 -12.59
CA ILE A 350 16.64 18.90 -11.39
C ILE A 350 15.51 19.92 -11.51
N VAL A 351 14.28 19.47 -11.32
CA VAL A 351 13.08 20.30 -11.39
C VAL A 351 12.24 20.11 -10.14
N LYS A 352 11.65 21.19 -9.64
CA LYS A 352 10.50 21.10 -8.73
C LYS A 352 9.23 21.13 -9.56
N MET A 353 8.34 20.18 -9.29
CA MET A 353 7.06 20.06 -9.98
C MET A 353 6.04 20.96 -9.30
N HIS A 354 5.45 21.88 -10.07
CA HIS A 354 4.40 22.80 -9.62
C HIS A 354 3.14 22.54 -10.43
N SER A 355 2.32 21.57 -10.02
CA SER A 355 1.25 21.01 -10.85
C SER A 355 1.81 20.62 -12.22
N ASP A 356 1.55 21.42 -13.25
CA ASP A 356 1.91 21.14 -14.64
C ASP A 356 3.14 21.95 -15.11
N LYS A 357 3.65 22.84 -14.25
CA LYS A 357 4.80 23.71 -14.56
C LYS A 357 6.06 23.19 -13.90
N ARG A 358 7.15 23.20 -14.66
CA ARG A 358 8.48 22.78 -14.20
C ARG A 358 9.31 23.99 -13.85
N GLU A 359 9.78 24.04 -12.61
CA GLU A 359 10.80 25.02 -12.20
C GLU A 359 12.16 24.32 -12.09
N GLU A 360 13.11 24.67 -12.96
CA GLU A 360 14.47 24.18 -12.82
C GLU A 360 15.12 24.76 -11.57
N VAL A 361 15.65 23.88 -10.72
CA VAL A 361 16.39 24.25 -9.51
C VAL A 361 17.85 23.84 -9.65
N SER A 362 18.75 24.63 -9.06
CA SER A 362 20.19 24.34 -9.06
C SER A 362 20.60 23.36 -7.96
N VAL A 363 19.87 23.35 -6.84
CA VAL A 363 20.15 22.55 -5.65
C VAL A 363 18.82 22.07 -5.03
N GLY A 364 18.78 20.83 -4.58
CA GLY A 364 17.79 20.31 -3.63
C GLY A 364 18.47 19.94 -2.31
N GLU A 365 17.87 20.30 -1.18
CA GLU A 365 18.42 20.08 0.17
C GLU A 365 17.70 18.92 0.87
N ALA A 366 18.27 18.39 1.96
CA ALA A 366 17.60 17.43 2.84
C ALA A 366 16.16 17.88 3.17
N GLY A 367 15.19 16.96 3.08
CA GLY A 367 13.76 17.24 3.28
C GLY A 367 12.99 17.65 2.02
N ASP A 368 13.67 18.04 0.93
CA ASP A 368 13.00 18.36 -0.34
C ASP A 368 12.56 17.10 -1.11
N ILE A 369 11.49 17.27 -1.90
CA ILE A 369 11.10 16.38 -2.99
C ILE A 369 11.36 17.09 -4.31
N VAL A 370 12.19 16.50 -5.16
CA VAL A 370 12.57 17.03 -6.48
C VAL A 370 12.41 15.96 -7.55
N ALA A 371 12.22 16.33 -8.82
CA ALA A 371 12.28 15.38 -9.92
C ALA A 371 13.60 15.52 -10.69
N VAL A 372 14.24 14.41 -10.99
CA VAL A 372 15.48 14.33 -11.78
C VAL A 372 15.14 13.81 -13.16
N MET A 373 15.61 14.48 -14.21
CA MET A 373 15.30 14.10 -15.58
C MET A 373 16.38 13.22 -16.21
N GLY A 374 15.95 12.14 -16.88
CA GLY A 374 16.80 11.31 -17.74
C GLY A 374 17.72 10.33 -17.01
N ILE A 375 17.31 9.85 -15.84
CA ILE A 375 18.04 8.84 -15.05
C ILE A 375 17.37 7.47 -15.14
N ASP A 376 18.16 6.39 -15.20
CA ASP A 376 17.66 5.01 -15.29
C ASP A 376 17.43 4.44 -13.89
N CYS A 377 16.32 4.87 -13.29
CA CYS A 377 15.92 4.49 -11.95
C CYS A 377 14.85 3.39 -11.98
N ALA A 378 14.87 2.48 -11.00
CA ALA A 378 13.67 1.75 -10.60
C ALA A 378 13.07 2.41 -9.34
N SER A 379 11.77 2.27 -9.13
CA SER A 379 11.16 2.77 -7.89
C SER A 379 11.76 2.09 -6.66
N GLY A 380 12.09 2.89 -5.64
CA GLY A 380 12.75 2.45 -4.41
C GLY A 380 14.28 2.53 -4.47
N ASP A 381 14.89 2.85 -5.61
CA ASP A 381 16.34 2.95 -5.70
C ASP A 381 16.89 4.08 -4.82
N THR A 382 17.96 3.77 -4.09
CA THR A 382 18.69 4.73 -3.25
C THR A 382 19.90 5.28 -4.01
N TYR A 383 20.12 6.60 -3.90
CA TYR A 383 21.27 7.32 -4.44
C TYR A 383 22.08 7.95 -3.32
N CYS A 384 23.40 7.75 -3.37
CA CYS A 384 24.35 8.35 -2.42
C CYS A 384 25.58 8.94 -3.13
N ASP A 385 26.37 9.75 -2.41
CA ASP A 385 27.65 10.30 -2.90
C ASP A 385 28.72 9.21 -3.12
N GLU A 386 28.72 8.18 -2.28
CA GLU A 386 29.67 7.07 -2.31
C GLU A 386 28.95 5.75 -2.66
N PRO A 387 29.61 4.82 -3.38
CA PRO A 387 29.06 3.48 -3.62
C PRO A 387 29.05 2.64 -2.33
N ASN A 388 28.11 1.71 -2.21
CA ASN A 388 27.96 0.78 -1.07
C ASN A 388 27.84 1.47 0.30
N PHE A 389 27.24 2.66 0.34
CA PHE A 389 27.13 3.44 1.57
C PHE A 389 25.91 3.00 2.39
N CYS A 390 24.72 3.16 1.83
CA CYS A 390 23.45 2.94 2.51
C CYS A 390 22.35 2.60 1.52
N THR A 391 21.52 1.61 1.81
CA THR A 391 20.26 1.33 1.11
C THR A 391 19.10 1.68 2.02
N LEU A 392 18.14 2.45 1.52
CA LEU A 392 16.89 2.65 2.23
C LEU A 392 16.05 1.38 2.18
N GLU A 393 15.26 1.15 3.24
CA GLU A 393 14.38 -0.01 3.33
C GLU A 393 13.48 -0.14 2.10
N ASN A 394 13.41 -1.35 1.55
CA ASN A 394 12.52 -1.66 0.46
C ASN A 394 11.06 -1.53 0.91
N ILE A 395 10.22 -1.03 0.02
CA ILE A 395 8.77 -1.09 0.18
C ILE A 395 8.30 -2.54 0.25
N PHE A 396 7.28 -2.81 1.06
CA PHE A 396 6.60 -4.09 1.05
C PHE A 396 5.89 -4.28 -0.31
N VAL A 397 6.26 -5.32 -1.04
CA VAL A 397 5.67 -5.68 -2.34
C VAL A 397 4.91 -6.98 -2.16
N ALA A 398 3.58 -6.94 -2.30
CA ALA A 398 2.74 -8.13 -2.26
C ALA A 398 2.86 -8.94 -3.56
N ASP A 399 2.65 -10.26 -3.45
CA ASP A 399 2.61 -11.15 -4.61
C ASP A 399 1.36 -10.90 -5.48
N PRO A 400 1.50 -10.91 -6.82
CA PRO A 400 0.37 -10.72 -7.72
C PRO A 400 -0.61 -11.91 -7.66
N VAL A 401 -1.90 -11.60 -7.55
CA VAL A 401 -2.98 -12.58 -7.38
C VAL A 401 -3.71 -12.93 -8.68
N ILE A 402 -3.60 -12.10 -9.72
CA ILE A 402 -4.23 -12.33 -11.04
C ILE A 402 -3.16 -12.40 -12.12
N LYS A 403 -3.36 -13.30 -13.10
CA LYS A 403 -2.59 -13.39 -14.33
C LYS A 403 -3.49 -13.21 -15.54
N MET A 404 -2.94 -12.69 -16.62
CA MET A 404 -3.66 -12.45 -17.87
C MET A 404 -2.67 -12.59 -19.02
N SER A 405 -3.04 -13.30 -20.08
CA SER A 405 -2.22 -13.32 -21.30
C SER A 405 -2.48 -12.06 -22.12
N ILE A 406 -1.41 -11.51 -22.70
CA ILE A 406 -1.44 -10.32 -23.54
C ILE A 406 -0.65 -10.59 -24.81
N GLU A 407 -1.29 -10.36 -25.96
CA GLU A 407 -0.66 -10.53 -27.26
C GLU A 407 -0.86 -9.28 -28.12
N PRO A 408 0.17 -8.83 -28.86
CA PRO A 408 -0.02 -7.75 -29.82
C PRO A 408 -0.80 -8.28 -31.02
N GLN A 409 -1.82 -7.54 -31.48
CA GLN A 409 -2.60 -7.96 -32.66
C GLN A 409 -1.76 -8.03 -33.94
N SER A 410 -0.68 -7.25 -34.00
CA SER A 410 0.29 -7.25 -35.10
C SER A 410 1.71 -7.51 -34.58
N ARG A 411 2.47 -8.31 -35.31
CA ARG A 411 3.89 -8.61 -35.00
C ARG A 411 4.76 -7.35 -35.00
N ASP A 412 4.41 -6.34 -35.79
CA ASP A 412 5.15 -5.07 -35.86
C ASP A 412 5.08 -4.27 -34.54
N ASN A 413 4.10 -4.59 -33.68
CA ASN A 413 3.92 -3.95 -32.38
C ASN A 413 4.59 -4.71 -31.22
N ALA A 414 5.20 -5.88 -31.47
CA ALA A 414 5.83 -6.68 -30.42
C ALA A 414 6.98 -5.93 -29.71
N ASP A 415 7.79 -5.19 -30.46
CA ASP A 415 8.89 -4.38 -29.90
C ASP A 415 8.37 -3.23 -29.01
N LYS A 416 7.25 -2.60 -29.42
CA LYS A 416 6.62 -1.54 -28.63
C LYS A 416 6.00 -2.10 -27.36
N LEU A 417 5.33 -3.24 -27.45
CA LEU A 417 4.77 -3.95 -26.30
C LEU A 417 5.88 -4.33 -25.30
N SER A 418 6.99 -4.89 -25.78
CA SER A 418 8.13 -5.25 -24.91
C SER A 418 8.70 -4.04 -24.19
N LYS A 419 8.84 -2.90 -24.88
CA LYS A 419 9.27 -1.63 -24.26
C LYS A 419 8.29 -1.12 -23.21
N ALA A 420 6.99 -1.17 -23.49
CA ALA A 420 5.94 -0.75 -22.56
C ALA A 420 5.97 -1.61 -21.28
N LEU A 421 5.98 -2.95 -21.45
CA LEU A 421 6.02 -3.91 -20.34
C LEU A 421 7.28 -3.75 -19.47
N GLN A 422 8.45 -3.52 -20.08
CA GLN A 422 9.69 -3.26 -19.33
C GLN A 422 9.63 -1.96 -18.54
N ARG A 423 9.00 -0.91 -19.08
CA ARG A 423 8.80 0.35 -18.36
C ARG A 423 7.86 0.15 -17.17
N PHE A 424 6.70 -0.45 -17.39
CA PHE A 424 5.70 -0.66 -16.33
C PHE A 424 6.24 -1.53 -15.20
N ARG A 425 7.07 -2.54 -15.50
CA ARG A 425 7.76 -3.32 -14.48
C ARG A 425 8.77 -2.51 -13.63
N LYS A 426 9.37 -1.45 -14.19
CA LYS A 426 10.25 -0.54 -13.42
C LYS A 426 9.44 0.46 -12.58
N GLU A 427 8.28 0.85 -13.09
CA GLU A 427 7.34 1.77 -12.45
C GLU A 427 6.62 1.11 -11.27
N ASP A 428 6.25 -0.17 -11.40
CA ASP A 428 5.46 -0.91 -10.42
C ASP A 428 6.05 -2.32 -10.20
N PRO A 429 6.61 -2.60 -9.00
CA PRO A 429 7.19 -3.90 -8.69
C PRO A 429 6.15 -5.01 -8.48
N THR A 430 4.86 -4.70 -8.28
CA THR A 430 3.79 -5.70 -8.22
C THR A 430 3.36 -6.17 -9.62
N PHE A 431 3.64 -5.37 -10.66
CA PHE A 431 3.39 -5.72 -12.05
C PHE A 431 4.48 -6.65 -12.61
N HIS A 432 4.13 -7.93 -12.73
CA HIS A 432 5.05 -8.96 -13.19
C HIS A 432 4.79 -9.32 -14.65
N VAL A 433 5.87 -9.55 -15.38
CA VAL A 433 5.82 -9.97 -16.78
C VAL A 433 6.66 -11.22 -16.93
N SER A 434 6.05 -12.27 -17.45
CA SER A 434 6.70 -13.55 -17.74
C SER A 434 6.26 -14.05 -19.11
N THR A 435 7.08 -14.88 -19.74
CA THR A 435 6.67 -15.62 -20.93
C THR A 435 6.34 -17.04 -20.49
N ASP A 436 5.19 -17.56 -20.93
CA ASP A 436 4.86 -18.96 -20.72
C ASP A 436 5.78 -19.83 -21.60
N GLU A 437 6.54 -20.74 -20.99
CA GLU A 437 7.52 -21.57 -21.71
C GLU A 437 6.86 -22.59 -22.66
N GLU A 438 5.57 -22.90 -22.46
CA GLU A 438 4.85 -23.91 -23.23
C GLU A 438 4.09 -23.26 -24.40
N THR A 439 3.39 -22.16 -24.15
CA THR A 439 2.62 -21.46 -25.20
C THR A 439 3.42 -20.35 -25.91
N ASN A 440 4.54 -19.91 -25.32
CA ASN A 440 5.28 -18.71 -25.71
C ASN A 440 4.46 -17.41 -25.64
N GLU A 441 3.32 -17.43 -24.95
CA GLU A 441 2.50 -16.24 -24.72
C GLU A 441 3.15 -15.33 -23.67
N THR A 442 2.92 -14.02 -23.78
CA THR A 442 3.32 -13.09 -22.73
C THR A 442 2.22 -13.02 -21.67
N ILE A 443 2.57 -13.32 -20.42
CA ILE A 443 1.68 -13.26 -19.27
C ILE A 443 2.05 -12.05 -18.43
N ILE A 444 1.05 -11.20 -18.16
CA ILE A 444 1.11 -10.13 -17.18
C ILE A 444 0.42 -10.57 -15.89
N ALA A 445 0.95 -10.18 -14.74
CA ALA A 445 0.37 -10.47 -13.44
C ALA A 445 0.33 -9.23 -12.56
N GLY A 446 -0.72 -9.09 -11.76
CA GLY A 446 -0.97 -7.92 -10.92
C GLY A 446 -1.90 -8.22 -9.74
N MET A 447 -2.28 -7.15 -9.04
CA MET A 447 -3.04 -7.22 -7.77
C MET A 447 -4.56 -7.36 -7.95
N GLY A 448 -5.10 -7.02 -9.11
CA GLY A 448 -6.55 -6.99 -9.34
C GLY A 448 -6.91 -6.84 -10.82
N GLU A 449 -8.19 -7.01 -11.13
CA GLU A 449 -8.70 -6.93 -12.51
C GLU A 449 -8.57 -5.50 -13.04
N LEU A 450 -8.96 -4.52 -12.21
CA LEU A 450 -8.83 -3.10 -12.52
C LEU A 450 -7.36 -2.70 -12.72
N HIS A 451 -6.45 -3.23 -11.90
CA HIS A 451 -5.02 -3.06 -12.05
C HIS A 451 -4.58 -3.42 -13.49
N LEU A 452 -4.87 -4.64 -13.93
CA LEU A 452 -4.44 -5.12 -15.25
C LEU A 452 -5.14 -4.39 -16.39
N GLU A 453 -6.44 -4.08 -16.27
CA GLU A 453 -7.17 -3.28 -17.24
C GLU A 453 -6.54 -1.90 -17.46
N VAL A 454 -6.14 -1.23 -16.38
CA VAL A 454 -5.49 0.09 -16.47
C VAL A 454 -4.18 -0.01 -17.24
N TYR A 455 -3.34 -1.02 -16.96
CA TYR A 455 -2.09 -1.20 -17.72
C TYR A 455 -2.34 -1.55 -19.19
N VAL A 456 -3.34 -2.38 -19.49
CA VAL A 456 -3.75 -2.68 -20.88
C VAL A 456 -4.17 -1.40 -21.61
N GLU A 457 -4.98 -0.55 -20.98
CA GLU A 457 -5.40 0.71 -21.57
C GLU A 457 -4.23 1.70 -21.73
N ARG A 458 -3.29 1.75 -20.77
CA ARG A 458 -2.05 2.52 -20.92
C ARG A 458 -1.21 2.03 -22.10
N ILE A 459 -1.09 0.72 -22.32
CA ILE A 459 -0.40 0.16 -23.50
C ILE A 459 -1.08 0.64 -24.80
N ARG A 460 -2.41 0.62 -24.86
CA ARG A 460 -3.17 1.08 -26.02
C ARG A 460 -2.99 2.57 -26.27
N ARG A 461 -3.13 3.41 -25.25
CA ARG A 461 -3.11 4.88 -25.38
C ARG A 461 -1.70 5.45 -25.47
N GLU A 462 -0.80 5.09 -24.55
CA GLU A 462 0.55 5.67 -24.48
C GLU A 462 1.47 5.14 -25.59
N TYR A 463 1.35 3.86 -25.95
CA TYR A 463 2.23 3.21 -26.93
C TYR A 463 1.56 2.98 -28.30
N GLY A 464 0.25 3.22 -28.42
CA GLY A 464 -0.51 2.98 -29.64
C GLY A 464 -0.49 1.51 -30.06
N VAL A 465 -0.49 0.59 -29.08
CA VAL A 465 -0.43 -0.85 -29.34
C VAL A 465 -1.76 -1.50 -29.03
N ASP A 466 -2.45 -1.93 -30.08
CA ASP A 466 -3.63 -2.78 -29.94
C ASP A 466 -3.22 -4.18 -29.47
N VAL A 467 -3.66 -4.50 -28.25
CA VAL A 467 -3.42 -5.79 -27.60
C VAL A 467 -4.72 -6.59 -27.50
N GLN A 468 -4.61 -7.87 -27.81
CA GLN A 468 -5.60 -8.87 -27.48
C GLN A 468 -5.29 -9.42 -26.09
N VAL A 469 -6.34 -9.55 -25.28
CA VAL A 469 -6.25 -9.89 -23.88
C VAL A 469 -7.00 -11.20 -23.65
N GLY A 470 -6.32 -12.18 -23.05
CA GLY A 470 -6.93 -13.44 -22.64
C GLY A 470 -7.78 -13.29 -21.38
N ALA A 471 -8.57 -14.32 -21.05
CA ALA A 471 -9.34 -14.31 -19.82
C ALA A 471 -8.41 -14.24 -18.58
N PRO A 472 -8.75 -13.46 -17.54
CA PRO A 472 -8.01 -13.47 -16.29
C PRO A 472 -7.96 -14.90 -15.71
N LYS A 473 -6.77 -15.35 -15.35
CA LYS A 473 -6.54 -16.63 -14.67
C LYS A 473 -6.11 -16.37 -13.23
N VAL A 474 -6.67 -17.14 -12.33
CA VAL A 474 -6.35 -17.06 -10.90
C VAL A 474 -4.99 -17.67 -10.62
N SER A 475 -4.18 -17.00 -9.81
CA SER A 475 -2.90 -17.52 -9.32
C SER A 475 -3.13 -18.56 -8.21
N TYR A 476 -3.52 -19.78 -8.59
CA TYR A 476 -3.61 -20.91 -7.66
C TYR A 476 -2.25 -21.25 -7.05
N ARG A 477 -2.29 -21.92 -5.90
CA ARG A 477 -1.12 -22.49 -5.21
C ARG A 477 -1.40 -23.95 -4.85
N GLU A 478 -0.34 -24.67 -4.49
CA GLU A 478 -0.44 -26.04 -3.97
C GLU A 478 0.10 -26.10 -2.54
N SER A 479 -0.49 -26.91 -1.69
CA SER A 479 0.08 -27.14 -0.35
C SER A 479 -0.22 -28.55 0.14
N GLY A 480 0.73 -29.13 0.87
CA GLY A 480 0.55 -30.42 1.55
C GLY A 480 -0.44 -30.27 2.71
N GLN A 481 -1.18 -31.35 3.02
CA GLN A 481 -2.17 -31.36 4.11
C GLN A 481 -1.73 -32.18 5.31
N GLN A 482 -0.76 -33.09 5.14
CA GLN A 482 -0.29 -33.95 6.20
C GLN A 482 1.24 -34.05 6.20
N ALA A 483 1.81 -34.27 7.38
CA ALA A 483 3.23 -34.54 7.54
C ALA A 483 3.62 -35.88 6.91
N PHE A 484 4.85 -35.95 6.40
CA PHE A 484 5.44 -37.15 5.82
C PHE A 484 6.92 -37.26 6.20
N GLU A 485 7.28 -38.37 6.84
CA GLU A 485 8.67 -38.72 7.13
C GLU A 485 9.33 -39.33 5.89
N PHE A 486 10.48 -38.81 5.50
CA PHE A 486 11.23 -39.28 4.34
C PHE A 486 12.60 -39.83 4.75
N ASP A 487 13.01 -40.89 4.06
CA ASP A 487 14.35 -41.46 4.06
C ASP A 487 14.69 -41.69 2.59
N HIS A 488 15.49 -40.78 2.01
CA HIS A 488 15.76 -40.76 0.59
C HIS A 488 17.26 -40.81 0.30
N LYS A 489 17.66 -41.82 -0.48
CA LYS A 489 19.06 -42.11 -0.82
C LYS A 489 19.27 -42.14 -2.33
N ARG A 490 20.11 -41.24 -2.81
CA ARG A 490 20.64 -41.24 -4.18
C ARG A 490 22.01 -41.91 -4.19
N LYS A 491 22.16 -42.98 -4.98
CA LYS A 491 23.46 -43.59 -5.30
C LYS A 491 23.51 -43.89 -6.80
N LYS A 492 24.16 -43.01 -7.57
CA LYS A 492 24.39 -43.20 -9.02
C LYS A 492 25.88 -43.22 -9.30
N GLN A 493 26.31 -44.26 -10.00
CA GLN A 493 27.68 -44.45 -10.46
C GLN A 493 27.63 -44.49 -11.99
N SER A 494 27.52 -43.33 -12.64
CA SER A 494 27.85 -43.20 -14.07
C SER A 494 29.37 -43.07 -14.18
N GLY A 495 29.97 -43.39 -15.34
CA GLY A 495 31.43 -43.50 -15.52
C GLY A 495 32.28 -42.22 -15.30
N GLY A 496 31.77 -41.21 -14.58
CA GLY A 496 32.47 -40.01 -14.10
C GLY A 496 32.48 -39.91 -12.56
N SER A 497 32.47 -38.70 -12.00
CA SER A 497 32.37 -38.48 -10.54
C SER A 497 31.08 -39.10 -9.99
N GLY A 498 31.18 -39.94 -8.96
CA GLY A 498 30.02 -40.57 -8.34
C GLY A 498 29.05 -39.54 -7.76
N GLN A 499 27.78 -39.91 -7.62
CA GLN A 499 26.76 -39.09 -6.98
C GLN A 499 26.15 -39.86 -5.81
N TYR A 500 26.48 -39.41 -4.60
CA TYR A 500 25.95 -39.92 -3.34
C TYR A 500 25.35 -38.79 -2.51
N GLY A 501 24.10 -38.98 -2.09
CA GLY A 501 23.47 -38.12 -1.09
C GLY A 501 22.34 -38.87 -0.41
N HIS A 502 22.25 -38.75 0.91
CA HIS A 502 21.22 -39.39 1.73
C HIS A 502 20.68 -38.40 2.75
N ILE A 503 19.37 -38.17 2.70
CA ILE A 503 18.67 -37.23 3.57
C ILE A 503 17.51 -37.94 4.26
N VAL A 504 17.34 -37.67 5.54
CA VAL A 504 16.29 -38.22 6.39
C VAL A 504 15.67 -37.08 7.19
N GLY A 505 14.35 -37.02 7.23
CA GLY A 505 13.65 -35.91 7.85
C GLY A 505 12.15 -35.97 7.69
N VAL A 506 11.50 -34.83 7.90
CA VAL A 506 10.04 -34.69 7.82
C VAL A 506 9.68 -33.50 6.96
N MET A 507 8.78 -33.70 6.01
CA MET A 507 8.09 -32.63 5.31
C MET A 507 6.72 -32.46 5.96
N ARG A 508 6.33 -31.25 6.34
CA ARG A 508 5.03 -30.97 6.94
C ARG A 508 4.49 -29.60 6.50
N PRO A 509 3.16 -29.39 6.54
CA PRO A 509 2.61 -28.06 6.36
C PRO A 509 3.15 -27.11 7.45
N MET A 510 3.36 -25.84 7.09
CA MET A 510 3.77 -24.80 8.03
C MET A 510 2.71 -24.57 9.12
N THR A 511 3.15 -24.41 10.37
CA THR A 511 2.34 -23.89 11.46
C THR A 511 2.41 -22.36 11.51
N ASP A 512 1.53 -21.71 12.28
CA ASP A 512 1.59 -20.25 12.48
C ASP A 512 2.93 -19.84 13.12
N GLU A 513 3.44 -20.64 14.07
CA GLU A 513 4.76 -20.47 14.67
C GLU A 513 5.90 -20.56 13.63
N ASP A 514 5.83 -21.51 12.69
CA ASP A 514 6.83 -21.60 11.62
C ASP A 514 6.79 -20.36 10.71
N ARG A 515 5.61 -19.77 10.48
CA ARG A 515 5.46 -18.56 9.64
C ARG A 515 6.07 -17.34 10.32
N GLU A 516 5.84 -17.18 11.62
CA GLU A 516 6.47 -16.11 12.41
C GLU A 516 8.00 -16.25 12.43
N GLU A 517 8.53 -17.45 12.67
CA GLU A 517 9.98 -17.69 12.66
C GLU A 517 10.61 -17.55 11.27
N ALA A 518 9.85 -17.83 10.22
CA ALA A 518 10.29 -17.70 8.83
C ALA A 518 10.11 -16.28 8.26
N GLU A 519 9.71 -15.29 9.08
CA GLU A 519 9.42 -13.92 8.64
C GLU A 519 8.43 -13.88 7.45
N ASP A 520 7.34 -14.65 7.57
CA ASP A 520 6.29 -14.82 6.55
C ASP A 520 6.74 -15.48 5.22
N ALA A 521 7.90 -16.14 5.18
CA ALA A 521 8.31 -16.92 4.02
C ALA A 521 7.47 -18.19 3.84
N GLU A 522 7.16 -18.57 2.59
CA GLU A 522 6.35 -19.77 2.28
C GLU A 522 7.11 -21.10 2.36
N PHE A 523 8.39 -21.05 2.72
CA PHE A 523 9.27 -22.20 2.88
C PHE A 523 10.14 -22.04 4.11
N PHE A 524 9.97 -22.96 5.07
CA PHE A 524 10.80 -22.99 6.28
C PHE A 524 11.65 -24.25 6.32
N PHE A 525 12.96 -24.06 6.52
CA PHE A 525 13.94 -25.15 6.54
C PHE A 525 14.61 -25.21 7.91
N ILE A 526 14.39 -26.30 8.63
CA ILE A 526 14.93 -26.52 9.97
C ILE A 526 16.03 -27.57 9.90
N ASP A 527 17.26 -27.16 10.22
CA ASP A 527 18.40 -28.07 10.36
C ASP A 527 18.48 -28.63 11.79
N LYS A 528 18.21 -29.94 11.93
CA LYS A 528 18.38 -30.70 13.19
C LYS A 528 19.50 -31.73 13.09
N VAL A 529 20.37 -31.66 12.07
CA VAL A 529 21.45 -32.63 11.87
C VAL A 529 22.50 -32.48 12.97
N THR A 530 22.83 -33.59 13.64
CA THR A 530 23.84 -33.64 14.70
C THR A 530 24.98 -34.59 14.35
N GLY A 531 26.16 -34.38 14.94
CA GLY A 531 27.29 -35.31 14.83
C GLY A 531 27.99 -35.37 13.46
N GLY A 532 27.80 -34.37 12.58
CA GLY A 532 28.50 -34.28 11.29
C GLY A 532 28.13 -35.33 10.26
N ARG A 533 26.95 -35.96 10.40
CA ARG A 533 26.44 -37.01 9.48
C ARG A 533 26.13 -36.49 8.08
N ILE A 534 25.85 -35.20 7.96
CA ILE A 534 25.94 -34.43 6.73
C ILE A 534 26.87 -33.25 7.04
N PRO A 535 27.92 -33.00 6.24
CA PRO A 535 28.74 -31.81 6.37
C PRO A 535 27.90 -30.53 6.27
N LYS A 536 28.13 -29.56 7.15
CA LYS A 536 27.37 -28.30 7.20
C LYS A 536 27.39 -27.54 5.86
N GLU A 537 28.45 -27.72 5.08
CA GLU A 537 28.62 -27.13 3.74
C GLU A 537 27.56 -27.60 2.74
N PHE A 538 27.02 -28.82 2.90
CA PHE A 538 26.03 -29.38 1.98
C PHE A 538 24.58 -29.08 2.36
N ILE A 539 24.32 -28.59 3.57
CA ILE A 539 22.97 -28.29 4.07
C ILE A 539 22.28 -27.18 3.25
N PRO A 540 22.96 -26.07 2.89
CA PRO A 540 22.40 -25.07 1.98
C PRO A 540 21.99 -25.65 0.61
N ALA A 541 22.72 -26.65 0.12
CA ALA A 541 22.42 -27.30 -1.15
C ALA A 541 21.14 -28.16 -1.07
N VAL A 542 20.90 -28.82 0.07
CA VAL A 542 19.64 -29.53 0.34
C VAL A 542 18.46 -28.54 0.36
N ARG A 543 18.58 -27.44 1.12
CA ARG A 543 17.57 -26.37 1.18
C ARG A 543 17.20 -25.87 -0.22
N LYS A 544 18.21 -25.48 -1.00
CA LYS A 544 18.03 -24.99 -2.38
C LYS A 544 17.40 -26.03 -3.30
N GLY A 545 17.66 -27.33 -3.07
CA GLY A 545 17.07 -28.41 -3.86
C GLY A 545 15.57 -28.58 -3.63
N PHE A 546 15.10 -28.39 -2.39
CA PHE A 546 13.66 -28.35 -2.09
C PHE A 546 12.99 -27.10 -2.66
N GLU A 547 13.59 -25.93 -2.43
CA GLU A 547 13.08 -24.63 -2.86
C GLU A 547 12.84 -24.56 -4.38
N GLU A 548 13.77 -25.07 -5.18
CA GLU A 548 13.62 -25.10 -6.65
C GLU A 548 12.51 -26.04 -7.14
N MET A 549 12.12 -27.04 -6.36
CA MET A 549 10.98 -27.91 -6.71
C MET A 549 9.64 -27.28 -6.35
N MET A 550 9.62 -26.31 -5.45
CA MET A 550 8.38 -25.64 -5.04
C MET A 550 7.79 -24.76 -6.14
N SER A 551 8.52 -24.41 -7.20
CA SER A 551 7.97 -23.61 -8.30
C SER A 551 6.89 -24.34 -9.13
N LYS A 552 6.93 -25.68 -9.17
CA LYS A 552 5.99 -26.53 -9.94
C LYS A 552 5.54 -27.72 -9.10
N GLY A 553 4.36 -27.59 -8.48
CA GLY A 553 3.72 -28.64 -7.69
C GLY A 553 3.16 -29.80 -8.55
N PRO A 554 2.94 -30.99 -7.95
CA PRO A 554 2.53 -32.17 -8.70
C PRO A 554 1.04 -32.28 -9.02
N VAL A 555 0.16 -31.44 -8.45
CA VAL A 555 -1.30 -31.54 -8.65
C VAL A 555 -1.71 -30.94 -10.00
N ALA A 556 -1.34 -29.68 -10.24
CA ALA A 556 -1.63 -28.97 -11.48
C ALA A 556 -0.46 -28.10 -11.97
N GLY A 557 0.73 -28.22 -11.36
CA GLY A 557 1.91 -27.47 -11.76
C GLY A 557 2.00 -26.07 -11.17
N TYR A 558 1.18 -25.74 -10.16
CA TYR A 558 1.22 -24.44 -9.49
C TYR A 558 2.30 -24.39 -8.40
N PRO A 559 2.77 -23.19 -8.01
CA PRO A 559 3.76 -23.07 -6.95
C PRO A 559 3.25 -23.64 -5.62
N VAL A 560 4.12 -24.39 -4.95
CA VAL A 560 3.89 -24.96 -3.63
C VAL A 560 4.22 -23.93 -2.55
N VAL A 561 3.32 -23.76 -1.59
CA VAL A 561 3.43 -22.78 -0.48
C VAL A 561 3.16 -23.43 0.87
N GLY A 562 3.64 -22.79 1.94
CA GLY A 562 3.45 -23.25 3.32
C GLY A 562 4.12 -24.59 3.63
N LEU A 563 5.37 -24.79 3.21
CA LEU A 563 6.09 -26.05 3.43
C LEU A 563 7.21 -25.90 4.47
N THR A 564 7.16 -26.70 5.54
CA THR A 564 8.28 -26.88 6.47
C THR A 564 9.02 -28.18 6.15
N VAL A 565 10.34 -28.08 6.00
CA VAL A 565 11.24 -29.24 5.87
C VAL A 565 12.16 -29.28 7.07
N GLU A 566 12.06 -30.35 7.84
CA GLU A 566 12.98 -30.64 8.94
C GLU A 566 13.98 -31.69 8.51
N LEU A 567 15.27 -31.34 8.46
CA LEU A 567 16.34 -32.28 8.16
C LEU A 567 16.88 -32.84 9.48
N HIS A 568 16.59 -34.11 9.77
CA HIS A 568 16.95 -34.75 11.04
C HIS A 568 18.28 -35.49 10.94
N ASP A 569 18.52 -36.17 9.83
CA ASP A 569 19.65 -37.08 9.70
C ASP A 569 20.04 -37.31 8.22
N GLY A 570 21.11 -38.06 7.99
CA GLY A 570 21.51 -38.46 6.66
C GLY A 570 22.86 -39.15 6.61
N SER A 571 23.41 -39.29 5.41
CA SER A 571 24.77 -39.79 5.22
C SER A 571 25.42 -39.19 3.98
N TYR A 572 26.74 -39.12 3.98
CA TYR A 572 27.55 -38.72 2.83
C TYR A 572 28.63 -39.75 2.53
N HIS A 573 29.30 -39.59 1.39
CA HIS A 573 30.46 -40.38 0.99
C HIS A 573 31.58 -39.41 0.62
N ASP A 574 32.79 -39.63 1.14
CA ASP A 574 33.89 -38.66 1.07
C ASP A 574 34.28 -38.23 -0.35
N VAL A 575 34.10 -39.12 -1.34
CA VAL A 575 34.51 -38.88 -2.74
C VAL A 575 33.33 -38.62 -3.68
N ASP A 576 32.16 -39.16 -3.33
CA ASP A 576 30.99 -39.18 -4.25
C ASP A 576 29.90 -38.18 -3.83
N SER A 577 30.05 -37.53 -2.68
CA SER A 577 29.15 -36.46 -2.23
C SER A 577 29.66 -35.09 -2.62
N SER A 578 28.74 -34.26 -3.09
CA SER A 578 28.96 -32.86 -3.46
C SER A 578 27.67 -32.08 -3.25
N ASP A 579 27.76 -30.75 -3.26
CA ASP A 579 26.59 -29.85 -3.24
C ASP A 579 25.54 -30.26 -4.27
N MET A 580 25.97 -30.53 -5.50
CA MET A 580 25.07 -30.93 -6.58
C MET A 580 24.43 -32.30 -6.30
N ALA A 581 25.15 -33.24 -5.68
CA ALA A 581 24.59 -34.54 -5.32
C ALA A 581 23.47 -34.38 -4.29
N PHE A 582 23.69 -33.63 -3.21
CA PHE A 582 22.68 -33.39 -2.17
C PHE A 582 21.49 -32.56 -2.66
N LYS A 583 21.75 -31.56 -3.50
CA LYS A 583 20.70 -30.78 -4.17
C LYS A 583 19.81 -31.66 -5.04
N LEU A 584 20.41 -32.56 -5.83
CA LEU A 584 19.66 -33.51 -6.65
C LEU A 584 18.91 -34.54 -5.82
N THR A 585 19.48 -35.01 -4.70
CA THR A 585 18.80 -35.89 -3.74
C THR A 585 17.55 -35.22 -3.16
N ALA A 586 17.62 -33.94 -2.78
CA ALA A 586 16.46 -33.18 -2.30
C ALA A 586 15.38 -33.05 -3.37
N ARG A 587 15.76 -32.74 -4.63
CA ARG A 587 14.82 -32.66 -5.76
C ARG A 587 14.12 -34.00 -6.03
N GLU A 588 14.85 -35.12 -6.00
CA GLU A 588 14.27 -36.47 -6.16
C GLU A 588 13.36 -36.83 -4.98
N CYS A 589 13.78 -36.54 -3.75
CA CYS A 589 12.98 -36.73 -2.53
C CYS A 589 11.64 -36.00 -2.60
N PHE A 590 11.64 -34.72 -2.96
CA PHE A 590 10.42 -33.95 -3.11
C PHE A 590 9.49 -34.58 -4.16
N ARG A 591 10.02 -34.91 -5.34
CA ARG A 591 9.22 -35.48 -6.45
C ARG A 591 8.58 -36.82 -6.09
N GLU A 592 9.28 -37.67 -5.36
CA GLU A 592 8.77 -39.00 -4.98
C GLU A 592 7.79 -38.96 -3.81
N HIS A 593 7.98 -38.02 -2.88
CA HIS A 593 7.30 -38.06 -1.58
C HIS A 593 6.26 -36.97 -1.37
N PHE A 594 6.29 -35.85 -2.09
CA PHE A 594 5.34 -34.75 -1.88
C PHE A 594 3.87 -35.15 -2.11
N ASN A 595 3.60 -36.03 -3.10
CA ASN A 595 2.26 -36.59 -3.32
C ASN A 595 1.70 -37.35 -2.10
N ARG A 596 2.57 -37.88 -1.23
CA ARG A 596 2.15 -38.56 0.00
C ARG A 596 1.70 -37.59 1.09
N MET A 597 1.98 -36.29 0.95
CA MET A 597 1.43 -35.25 1.81
C MET A 597 -0.03 -34.89 1.48
N LYS A 598 -0.65 -35.59 0.51
CA LYS A 598 -2.00 -35.30 -0.02
C LYS A 598 -2.15 -33.82 -0.40
N PRO A 599 -1.37 -33.35 -1.38
CA PRO A 599 -1.42 -31.95 -1.77
C PRO A 599 -2.79 -31.58 -2.33
N VAL A 600 -3.25 -30.38 -2.00
CA VAL A 600 -4.50 -29.78 -2.47
C VAL A 600 -4.21 -28.49 -3.22
N LEU A 601 -5.13 -28.10 -4.10
CA LEU A 601 -5.11 -26.76 -4.68
C LEU A 601 -5.62 -25.76 -3.66
N LEU A 602 -4.96 -24.61 -3.62
CA LEU A 602 -5.38 -23.45 -2.86
C LEU A 602 -5.81 -22.34 -3.83
N GLU A 603 -6.95 -21.73 -3.55
CA GLU A 603 -7.43 -20.52 -4.22
C GLU A 603 -7.24 -19.29 -3.31
N PRO A 604 -6.96 -18.11 -3.88
CA PRO A 604 -6.93 -16.87 -3.13
C PRO A 604 -8.36 -16.47 -2.75
N ILE A 605 -8.56 -16.23 -1.46
CA ILE A 605 -9.77 -15.69 -0.88
C ILE A 605 -9.57 -14.19 -0.66
N MET A 606 -10.55 -13.43 -1.12
CA MET A 606 -10.61 -11.99 -0.98
C MET A 606 -11.54 -11.64 0.18
N LYS A 607 -11.10 -10.75 1.07
CA LYS A 607 -12.01 -10.09 2.00
C LYS A 607 -12.68 -8.96 1.25
N MET A 608 -13.96 -9.16 0.95
CA MET A 608 -14.80 -8.24 0.21
C MET A 608 -15.70 -7.47 1.17
N GLU A 609 -15.70 -6.15 1.04
CA GLU A 609 -16.61 -5.25 1.73
C GLU A 609 -17.52 -4.59 0.70
N VAL A 610 -18.82 -4.74 0.88
CA VAL A 610 -19.85 -4.20 0.00
C VAL A 610 -20.67 -3.19 0.77
N GLU A 611 -20.72 -1.94 0.29
CA GLU A 611 -21.57 -0.87 0.82
C GLU A 611 -22.74 -0.69 -0.13
N CYS A 612 -23.97 -0.78 0.38
CA CYS A 612 -25.17 -0.52 -0.40
C CYS A 612 -26.29 0.06 0.48
N PRO A 613 -27.29 0.73 -0.09
CA PRO A 613 -28.50 1.09 0.65
C PRO A 613 -29.18 -0.13 1.27
N GLU A 614 -29.83 0.07 2.42
CA GLU A 614 -30.52 -1.00 3.18
C GLU A 614 -31.55 -1.76 2.34
N ASP A 615 -32.24 -1.06 1.42
CA ASP A 615 -33.23 -1.66 0.50
C ASP A 615 -32.66 -2.79 -0.38
N PHE A 616 -31.35 -2.78 -0.64
CA PHE A 616 -30.67 -3.75 -1.49
C PHE A 616 -29.90 -4.83 -0.71
N GLN A 617 -29.88 -4.78 0.62
CA GLN A 617 -29.12 -5.71 1.48
C GLN A 617 -29.40 -7.17 1.12
N GLY A 618 -30.68 -7.57 1.05
CA GLY A 618 -31.05 -8.96 0.79
C GLY A 618 -30.56 -9.48 -0.56
N SER A 619 -30.60 -8.63 -1.59
CA SER A 619 -30.13 -8.94 -2.94
C SER A 619 -28.61 -9.12 -2.98
N VAL A 620 -27.87 -8.23 -2.32
CA VAL A 620 -26.40 -8.28 -2.26
C VAL A 620 -25.94 -9.52 -1.47
N VAL A 621 -26.51 -9.80 -0.30
CA VAL A 621 -26.17 -11.00 0.50
C VAL A 621 -26.41 -12.29 -0.29
N GLY A 622 -27.54 -12.37 -1.00
CA GLY A 622 -27.87 -13.53 -1.85
C GLY A 622 -26.86 -13.73 -2.98
N GLN A 623 -26.39 -12.63 -3.59
CA GLN A 623 -25.39 -12.65 -4.65
C GLN A 623 -23.98 -13.04 -4.15
N VAL A 624 -23.57 -12.53 -3.00
CA VAL A 624 -22.28 -12.92 -2.39
C VAL A 624 -22.29 -14.41 -2.07
N SER A 625 -23.40 -14.89 -1.51
CA SER A 625 -23.58 -16.31 -1.17
C SER A 625 -23.59 -17.22 -2.41
N SER A 626 -24.18 -16.77 -3.52
CA SER A 626 -24.19 -17.54 -4.78
C SER A 626 -22.79 -17.67 -5.40
N LYS A 627 -21.89 -16.72 -5.11
CA LYS A 627 -20.47 -16.71 -5.50
C LYS A 627 -19.56 -17.39 -4.48
N ARG A 628 -20.08 -18.35 -3.70
CA ARG A 628 -19.37 -19.06 -2.62
C ARG A 628 -18.81 -18.15 -1.53
N GLY A 629 -19.33 -16.92 -1.42
CA GLY A 629 -18.93 -15.97 -0.40
C GLY A 629 -19.47 -16.36 0.97
N MET A 630 -18.61 -16.34 1.97
CA MET A 630 -19.00 -16.50 3.38
C MET A 630 -19.17 -15.11 4.01
N ILE A 631 -20.39 -14.78 4.42
CA ILE A 631 -20.65 -13.53 5.14
C ILE A 631 -20.01 -13.64 6.52
N VAL A 632 -19.11 -12.71 6.83
CA VAL A 632 -18.45 -12.59 8.13
C VAL A 632 -19.29 -11.68 9.02
N GLU A 633 -19.70 -10.53 8.48
CA GLU A 633 -20.39 -9.49 9.22
C GLU A 633 -21.34 -8.71 8.32
N THR A 634 -22.41 -8.17 8.91
CA THR A 634 -23.31 -7.23 8.26
C THR A 634 -23.69 -6.17 9.26
N GLU A 635 -23.24 -4.95 9.01
CA GLU A 635 -23.56 -3.76 9.82
C GLU A 635 -24.55 -2.89 9.03
N THR A 636 -25.65 -2.48 9.65
CA THR A 636 -26.56 -1.49 9.06
C THR A 636 -26.53 -0.24 9.94
N ASN A 637 -26.21 0.90 9.34
CA ASN A 637 -26.22 2.19 10.02
C ASN A 637 -26.87 3.25 9.13
N SER A 638 -27.87 3.95 9.69
CA SER A 638 -28.49 5.14 9.08
C SER A 638 -28.92 4.96 7.61
N GLY A 639 -29.52 3.81 7.26
CA GLY A 639 -30.04 3.50 5.91
C GLY A 639 -29.00 2.98 4.91
N VAL A 640 -27.75 2.81 5.34
CA VAL A 640 -26.67 2.16 4.58
C VAL A 640 -26.28 0.86 5.26
N THR A 641 -26.08 -0.19 4.47
CA THR A 641 -25.61 -1.49 4.92
C THR A 641 -24.22 -1.77 4.38
N VAL A 642 -23.33 -2.18 5.27
CA VAL A 642 -21.99 -2.66 4.97
C VAL A 642 -21.94 -4.17 5.22
N ILE A 643 -21.59 -4.93 4.19
CA ILE A 643 -21.51 -6.39 4.22
C ILE A 643 -20.05 -6.79 4.05
N ILE A 644 -19.48 -7.47 5.04
CA ILE A 644 -18.11 -7.99 4.98
C ILE A 644 -18.20 -9.50 4.74
N ALA A 645 -17.53 -9.98 3.70
CA ALA A 645 -17.54 -11.38 3.30
C ALA A 645 -16.17 -11.86 2.83
N GLU A 646 -15.89 -13.14 3.01
CA GLU A 646 -14.75 -13.82 2.39
C GLU A 646 -15.21 -14.51 1.11
N VAL A 647 -14.69 -14.09 -0.05
CA VAL A 647 -15.13 -14.58 -1.37
C VAL A 647 -13.92 -15.05 -2.18
N PRO A 648 -13.96 -16.22 -2.83
CA PRO A 648 -12.90 -16.65 -3.73
C PRO A 648 -12.72 -15.70 -4.91
N LEU A 649 -11.48 -15.29 -5.21
CA LEU A 649 -11.18 -14.35 -6.30
C LEU A 649 -11.71 -14.84 -7.66
N ALA A 650 -11.73 -16.16 -7.88
CA ALA A 650 -12.27 -16.77 -9.11
C ALA A 650 -13.74 -16.38 -9.38
N GLU A 651 -14.50 -16.10 -8.32
CA GLU A 651 -15.93 -15.81 -8.38
C GLU A 651 -16.22 -14.30 -8.44
N THR A 652 -15.21 -13.46 -8.21
CA THR A 652 -15.37 -12.00 -8.16
C THR A 652 -15.17 -11.31 -9.51
N PHE A 653 -14.71 -12.04 -10.54
CA PHE A 653 -14.61 -11.48 -11.89
C PHE A 653 -15.94 -10.92 -12.38
N GLY A 654 -15.92 -9.67 -12.85
CA GLY A 654 -17.12 -8.96 -13.28
C GLY A 654 -18.10 -8.56 -12.16
N TYR A 655 -17.78 -8.78 -10.89
CA TYR A 655 -18.68 -8.51 -9.76
C TYR A 655 -19.13 -7.04 -9.68
N SER A 656 -18.30 -6.09 -10.10
CA SER A 656 -18.65 -4.67 -10.19
C SER A 656 -19.93 -4.42 -11.01
N ASN A 657 -20.03 -5.06 -12.17
CA ASN A 657 -21.18 -4.89 -13.06
C ASN A 657 -22.43 -5.52 -12.46
N ASP A 658 -22.28 -6.72 -11.89
CA ASP A 658 -23.39 -7.42 -11.26
C ASP A 658 -23.92 -6.63 -10.04
N LEU A 659 -23.03 -6.13 -9.19
CA LEU A 659 -23.38 -5.32 -8.02
C LEU A 659 -24.12 -4.04 -8.43
N ARG A 660 -23.61 -3.30 -9.42
CA ARG A 660 -24.27 -2.10 -9.94
C ARG A 660 -25.67 -2.43 -10.47
N SER A 661 -25.84 -3.54 -11.19
CA SER A 661 -27.15 -3.94 -11.68
C SER A 661 -28.14 -4.25 -10.55
N GLN A 662 -27.67 -4.87 -9.46
CA GLN A 662 -28.50 -5.25 -8.30
C GLN A 662 -28.88 -4.04 -7.43
N THR A 663 -28.00 -3.06 -7.34
CA THR A 663 -28.12 -1.90 -6.45
C THR A 663 -28.54 -0.62 -7.19
N GLN A 664 -28.95 -0.74 -8.45
CA GLN A 664 -29.26 0.41 -9.33
C GLN A 664 -28.10 1.42 -9.40
N GLY A 665 -26.86 0.93 -9.35
CA GLY A 665 -25.64 1.72 -9.41
C GLY A 665 -25.23 2.38 -8.09
N GLN A 666 -25.97 2.13 -7.00
CA GLN A 666 -25.71 2.77 -5.69
C GLN A 666 -24.77 1.98 -4.79
N GLY A 667 -24.50 0.71 -5.12
CA GLY A 667 -23.59 -0.14 -4.39
C GLY A 667 -22.14 0.05 -4.82
N THR A 668 -21.25 0.09 -3.84
CA THR A 668 -19.80 0.07 -4.03
C THR A 668 -19.22 -1.15 -3.33
N PHE A 669 -18.11 -1.66 -3.83
CA PHE A 669 -17.39 -2.72 -3.13
C PHE A 669 -15.90 -2.50 -3.22
N SER A 670 -15.22 -3.20 -2.34
CA SER A 670 -13.81 -3.12 -2.06
C SER A 670 -13.36 -4.54 -1.75
N MET A 671 -12.21 -4.98 -2.25
CA MET A 671 -11.71 -6.33 -1.95
C MET A 671 -10.20 -6.34 -1.73
N GLU A 672 -9.74 -7.00 -0.69
CA GLU A 672 -8.32 -7.18 -0.41
C GLU A 672 -7.98 -8.66 -0.30
N PHE A 673 -6.76 -9.04 -0.67
CA PHE A 673 -6.31 -10.42 -0.48
C PHE A 673 -6.34 -10.73 1.02
N ALA A 674 -7.05 -11.79 1.40
CA ALA A 674 -7.15 -12.21 2.79
C ALA A 674 -6.19 -13.37 3.08
N LYS A 675 -6.32 -14.46 2.33
CA LYS A 675 -5.57 -15.70 2.54
C LYS A 675 -5.74 -16.65 1.36
N TYR A 676 -4.89 -17.66 1.28
CA TYR A 676 -5.14 -18.84 0.46
C TYR A 676 -5.98 -19.86 1.24
N SER A 677 -6.95 -20.50 0.58
CA SER A 677 -7.83 -21.52 1.16
C SER A 677 -7.95 -22.73 0.24
N PRO A 678 -8.13 -23.96 0.76
CA PRO A 678 -8.35 -25.15 -0.06
C PRO A 678 -9.54 -25.02 -1.01
N VAL A 679 -9.32 -25.36 -2.28
CA VAL A 679 -10.36 -25.39 -3.31
C VAL A 679 -11.32 -26.56 -3.04
N PRO A 680 -12.64 -26.37 -3.19
CA PRO A 680 -13.61 -27.47 -3.13
C PRO A 680 -13.31 -28.58 -4.14
N SER A 681 -13.47 -29.85 -3.74
CA SER A 681 -13.03 -31.02 -4.52
C SER A 681 -13.62 -31.11 -5.94
N ASN A 682 -14.85 -30.62 -6.13
CA ASN A 682 -15.49 -30.56 -7.44
C ASN A 682 -14.76 -29.57 -8.38
N ILE A 683 -14.50 -28.36 -7.91
CA ILE A 683 -13.81 -27.30 -8.67
C ILE A 683 -12.34 -27.67 -8.90
N GLN A 684 -11.68 -28.26 -7.90
CA GLN A 684 -10.31 -28.75 -8.03
C GLN A 684 -10.18 -29.76 -9.19
N SER A 685 -11.17 -30.65 -9.36
CA SER A 685 -11.16 -31.63 -10.44
C SER A 685 -11.26 -30.97 -11.82
N GLU A 686 -12.11 -29.94 -11.95
CA GLU A 686 -12.28 -29.16 -13.18
C GLU A 686 -10.99 -28.41 -13.55
N ILE A 687 -10.36 -27.71 -12.59
CA ILE A 687 -9.10 -26.98 -12.81
C ILE A 687 -7.98 -27.93 -13.24
N VAL A 688 -7.88 -29.11 -12.61
CA VAL A 688 -6.88 -30.12 -12.98
C VAL A 688 -7.13 -30.66 -14.39
N GLU A 689 -8.38 -30.87 -14.80
CA GLU A 689 -8.71 -31.29 -16.15
C GLU A 689 -8.41 -30.22 -17.20
N GLU A 690 -8.76 -28.96 -16.94
CA GLU A 690 -8.48 -27.82 -17.81
C GLU A 690 -6.97 -27.67 -18.01
N ARG A 691 -6.21 -27.69 -16.92
CA ARG A 691 -4.75 -27.59 -16.97
C ARG A 691 -4.11 -28.77 -17.71
N LYS A 692 -4.64 -29.99 -17.57
CA LYS A 692 -4.19 -31.16 -18.35
C LYS A 692 -4.44 -31.00 -19.85
N LYS A 693 -5.52 -30.33 -20.26
CA LYS A 693 -5.78 -30.02 -21.67
C LYS A 693 -4.82 -28.97 -22.21
N GLU A 694 -4.51 -27.94 -21.41
CA GLU A 694 -3.49 -26.93 -21.78
C GLU A 694 -2.08 -27.54 -21.90
N LEU A 695 -1.75 -28.50 -21.05
CA LEU A 695 -0.45 -29.19 -21.03
C LEU A 695 -0.29 -30.27 -22.13
N GLN A 696 -1.35 -30.62 -22.86
CA GLN A 696 -1.24 -31.53 -24.00
C GLN A 696 -0.84 -30.74 -25.25
N PRO A 697 0.29 -31.05 -25.90
CA PRO A 697 0.65 -30.40 -27.15
C PRO A 697 -0.42 -30.71 -28.20
N ALA A 698 -0.87 -29.66 -28.89
CA ALA A 698 -1.81 -29.73 -30.00
C ALA A 698 -1.30 -30.61 -31.16
#